data_AF-A0A2H1KZ51-F1
#
_entry.id   AF-A0A2H1KZ51-F1
#
_cell.length_a   1.000
_cell.length_b   1.000
_cell.length_c   1.000
_cell.angle_alpha   90.00
_cell.angle_beta   90.00
_cell.angle_gamma   90.00
#
_symmetry.space_group_name_H-M   'P 1'
#
loop_
_entity.id
_entity.type
_entity.pdbx_description
1 polymer ?
#
loop_
_entity_poly.entity_id
_entity_poly.type
_entity_poly.pdbx_seq_one_letter_code
_entity_poly.pdbx_strand_id
1 'polypeptide(L)'
;MQDDLNLRADNGKTPGQAAGRHHCIGHAPVSGLPPLRSLQRAGDPPQWVSAYTRDTSLSKRLPPLYEVATKVIERRPRPQSTGPAFGDYDSILAMAEDTGTIVIGFDTEFTHQSGLGGVPGVQSRQIDSYQFAVVHPADPSRIRLVSILPVLDRSDVALPGMRISLERALEIVIEVAGLHEHPLAPAEWSEKGVSRSLAGKPSDFFRSSKKEGVVSKALPITLLAHYEQADLTTFADRRLLAESRGQRVGDRAGHKGRRAAWLDGRAPDILRAVISASGGLAAPQPVRMILNGTSRRFCRPIELSIRDGLAHAPAGKGKLADLGQAVGYPKLEVPEGWISRMTEYRRLHREDFLEYGANDAVIVLEYASALYGDHQALPLTLSSAAARSIRETIKRDEGLPSTGAFNLVFGGLTRATATNENVVGIEEQQDYYRKRDLLPVDGASATWQHACANAFRGGYNACNEIGFFGYQTHDYDLISCYPTAESVFYDVAFTHPDGVITETINNVALTLNELPSPLTPFVGFVRFSFPEEVAFPTIPVPLDGSMVFPLSSGAGRGVWASGPEIWLALTLGAEVFVQIGHFGRVRLDEDGNPSRMLRGANRLLIQERGKAKKQFGKKSLEQEVLKNLANGAYGKLAQGVMGQRGWDAWAQTRETVGGSAITSPYHGMMTTGVVRAVLLATLNQLASLGYSTPSNTTDGFITDAPFDVLDGLDLYELGDLWREARESLTDSREMWERKHHQGDLLNVSTRANFSREPDGVLAHGGYKLPPHIVEDSPEDREHMYRLLVTREGAVPCSFKQFPSVQELTRIENRWDFEASIVDKQMIMEFDRKRRPIEGGLRVDHVVLDGVPYDVAHVQTVPWKTPEQALLGRSVDAGLKTWDDHLGEEVWTRSPVRKTEAQWIDYFQRLDTLLDEDGAISEAQRLDRIAKSIVIAQRQGVIHIPWLSSGTGNGPLWWRLQLLTMFGLPKVSERYWKHAKSNQERQIETDLDAIAPYVDHMIATQGAYVLTPEDMDPCPLTEAEIEEIERDYALGSPHIER
;
A
#
# COMPACT_ATOMS: atom_id res chain seq x y z
N MET A 1 -45.52 30.29 -16.08
CA MET A 1 -46.65 31.21 -15.87
C MET A 1 -47.72 30.42 -15.12
N GLN A 2 -47.96 30.87 -13.90
CA GLN A 2 -49.19 30.77 -13.12
C GLN A 2 -49.83 29.40 -12.80
N ASP A 3 -49.76 29.14 -11.49
CA ASP A 3 -50.91 28.98 -10.59
C ASP A 3 -51.53 27.59 -10.41
N ASP A 4 -51.22 27.00 -9.25
CA ASP A 4 -52.13 26.96 -8.09
C ASP A 4 -53.61 26.61 -8.36
N LEU A 5 -54.07 25.48 -7.80
CA LEU A 5 -54.97 25.44 -6.64
C LEU A 5 -55.62 24.06 -6.42
N ASN A 6 -55.38 23.55 -5.21
CA ASN A 6 -56.28 22.83 -4.30
C ASN A 6 -57.75 22.63 -4.74
N LEU A 7 -58.30 21.44 -4.51
CA LEU A 7 -59.26 21.16 -3.42
C LEU A 7 -59.81 19.72 -3.45
N ARG A 8 -59.69 19.06 -2.27
CA ARG A 8 -60.64 18.20 -1.52
C ARG A 8 -62.06 18.03 -2.14
N ALA A 9 -62.83 16.96 -1.96
CA ALA A 9 -62.77 15.71 -1.20
C ALA A 9 -63.98 14.82 -1.59
N ASP A 10 -63.90 13.54 -1.21
CA ASP A 10 -64.97 12.66 -0.70
C ASP A 10 -66.06 12.01 -1.58
N ASN A 11 -66.03 10.66 -1.49
CA ASN A 11 -67.10 9.70 -1.24
C ASN A 11 -68.16 9.38 -2.31
N GLY A 12 -68.23 8.08 -2.68
CA GLY A 12 -69.48 7.51 -3.20
C GLY A 12 -69.35 6.20 -3.97
N LYS A 13 -69.55 5.08 -3.27
CA LYS A 13 -69.70 3.69 -3.71
C LYS A 13 -70.59 3.46 -4.97
N THR A 14 -70.06 2.68 -5.94
CA THR A 14 -70.61 1.54 -6.75
C THR A 14 -72.11 1.48 -7.16
N PRO A 15 -72.53 0.61 -8.13
CA PRO A 15 -71.88 0.05 -9.33
C PRO A 15 -72.77 0.22 -10.60
N GLY A 16 -72.20 0.29 -11.80
CA GLY A 16 -73.00 0.44 -13.02
C GLY A 16 -72.32 -0.13 -14.25
N GLN A 17 -72.97 -1.13 -14.84
CA GLN A 17 -72.60 -1.84 -16.06
C GLN A 17 -72.36 -0.88 -17.24
N ALA A 18 -71.28 -1.11 -17.99
CA ALA A 18 -71.17 -0.64 -19.36
C ALA A 18 -70.41 -1.66 -20.21
N ALA A 19 -71.11 -2.14 -21.23
CA ALA A 19 -70.63 -3.04 -22.24
C ALA A 19 -69.59 -2.38 -23.16
N GLY A 20 -68.59 -3.19 -23.56
CA GLY A 20 -68.05 -3.23 -24.92
C GLY A 20 -67.29 -2.01 -25.44
N ARG A 21 -65.96 -2.12 -25.47
CA ARG A 21 -65.18 -2.04 -26.73
C ARG A 21 -63.80 -2.67 -26.54
N HIS A 22 -63.60 -3.77 -27.25
CA HIS A 22 -62.34 -4.49 -27.40
C HIS A 22 -61.26 -3.60 -28.02
N HIS A 23 -60.12 -3.49 -27.34
CA HIS A 23 -58.81 -3.43 -28.00
C HIS A 23 -57.92 -4.50 -27.35
N CYS A 24 -57.79 -5.62 -28.06
CA CYS A 24 -56.85 -6.67 -27.73
C CYS A 24 -55.45 -6.20 -28.13
N ILE A 25 -54.55 -6.01 -27.17
CA ILE A 25 -53.13 -6.24 -27.38
C ILE A 25 -52.77 -7.34 -26.38
N GLY A 26 -52.57 -8.54 -26.91
CA GLY A 26 -52.38 -9.75 -26.13
C GLY A 26 -51.11 -9.68 -25.28
N HIS A 27 -51.27 -9.81 -23.97
CA HIS A 27 -50.22 -10.33 -23.11
C HIS A 27 -50.08 -11.82 -23.40
N ALA A 28 -49.05 -12.19 -24.16
CA ALA A 28 -48.58 -13.57 -24.21
C ALA A 28 -47.83 -13.89 -22.90
N PRO A 29 -48.25 -14.90 -22.11
CA PRO A 29 -47.43 -15.41 -21.03
C PRO A 29 -46.31 -16.25 -21.66
N VAL A 30 -45.05 -15.87 -21.46
CA VAL A 30 -43.90 -16.68 -21.87
C VAL A 30 -43.73 -17.81 -20.85
N SER A 31 -44.58 -18.84 -20.95
CA SER A 31 -44.39 -20.13 -20.29
C SER A 31 -43.64 -21.04 -21.27
N GLY A 32 -42.36 -21.29 -21.02
CA GLY A 32 -41.59 -22.24 -21.84
C GLY A 32 -40.08 -22.29 -21.59
N LEU A 33 -39.56 -21.75 -20.49
CA LEU A 33 -38.13 -21.96 -20.17
C LEU A 33 -37.95 -23.37 -19.57
N PRO A 34 -36.99 -24.18 -20.06
CA PRO A 34 -36.67 -25.45 -19.44
C PRO A 34 -36.20 -25.23 -17.98
N PRO A 35 -36.46 -26.17 -17.05
CA PRO A 35 -35.93 -26.06 -15.70
C PRO A 35 -34.40 -25.96 -15.75
N LEU A 36 -33.80 -25.18 -14.86
CA LEU A 36 -32.34 -24.99 -14.71
C LEU A 36 -31.55 -26.32 -14.52
N ARG A 37 -32.23 -27.45 -14.40
CA ARG A 37 -31.68 -28.77 -14.04
C ARG A 37 -31.43 -29.67 -15.25
N SER A 38 -30.64 -29.19 -16.20
CA SER A 38 -29.98 -30.07 -17.17
C SER A 38 -28.50 -30.12 -16.80
N LEU A 39 -28.17 -30.89 -15.77
CA LEU A 39 -26.79 -31.18 -15.39
C LEU A 39 -26.32 -32.43 -16.12
N GLN A 40 -25.14 -32.34 -16.72
CA GLN A 40 -24.44 -33.48 -17.27
C GLN A 40 -24.16 -34.50 -16.16
N ARG A 41 -24.56 -35.76 -16.35
CA ARG A 41 -24.36 -36.82 -15.34
C ARG A 41 -22.98 -37.42 -15.47
N ALA A 42 -22.51 -38.05 -14.39
CA ALA A 42 -21.27 -38.81 -14.40
C ALA A 42 -21.29 -39.88 -15.52
N GLY A 43 -20.39 -39.75 -16.49
CA GLY A 43 -20.23 -40.69 -17.62
C GLY A 43 -20.69 -40.19 -18.99
N ASP A 44 -21.37 -39.04 -19.08
CA ASP A 44 -21.71 -38.41 -20.35
C ASP A 44 -20.45 -37.77 -21.00
N PRO A 45 -20.33 -37.70 -22.34
CA PRO A 45 -19.19 -37.06 -23.01
C PRO A 45 -19.11 -35.57 -22.68
N PRO A 46 -17.94 -35.00 -22.35
CA PRO A 46 -17.80 -33.64 -21.80
C PRO A 46 -18.30 -32.59 -22.81
N GLN A 47 -19.53 -32.11 -22.64
CA GLN A 47 -20.19 -31.16 -23.53
C GLN A 47 -20.91 -30.11 -22.70
N TRP A 48 -20.91 -28.86 -23.19
CA TRP A 48 -21.64 -27.79 -22.54
C TRP A 48 -23.14 -28.01 -22.63
N VAL A 49 -23.83 -27.92 -21.50
CA VAL A 49 -25.29 -27.97 -21.42
C VAL A 49 -25.83 -26.63 -20.95
N SER A 50 -26.77 -26.07 -21.72
CA SER A 50 -27.34 -24.74 -21.47
C SER A 50 -28.76 -24.80 -20.88
N ALA A 51 -29.01 -23.94 -19.91
CA ALA A 51 -30.33 -23.57 -19.42
C ALA A 51 -30.49 -22.04 -19.41
N TYR A 52 -31.67 -21.52 -19.10
CA TYR A 52 -31.93 -20.08 -19.08
C TYR A 52 -32.58 -19.63 -17.79
N THR A 53 -32.24 -18.43 -17.35
CA THR A 53 -32.67 -17.85 -16.08
C THR A 53 -32.81 -16.34 -16.16
N ARG A 54 -33.48 -15.74 -15.18
CA ARG A 54 -33.67 -14.30 -15.11
C ARG A 54 -33.24 -13.74 -13.76
N ASP A 55 -32.84 -12.47 -13.74
CA ASP A 55 -32.60 -11.72 -12.52
C ASP A 55 -33.74 -10.72 -12.24
N THR A 56 -34.72 -11.18 -11.46
CA THR A 56 -35.88 -10.36 -11.08
C THR A 56 -35.56 -9.26 -10.05
N SER A 57 -34.36 -9.28 -9.45
CA SER A 57 -33.95 -8.24 -8.49
C SER A 57 -33.64 -6.92 -9.20
N LEU A 58 -33.17 -6.98 -10.45
CA LEU A 58 -32.78 -5.82 -11.25
C LEU A 58 -33.98 -5.14 -11.88
N SER A 59 -34.99 -5.89 -12.34
CA SER A 59 -36.24 -5.32 -12.88
C SER A 59 -37.39 -6.29 -12.72
N LYS A 60 -38.50 -5.83 -12.12
CA LYS A 60 -39.73 -6.63 -12.04
C LYS A 60 -40.53 -6.64 -13.34
N ARG A 61 -40.36 -5.62 -14.18
CA ARG A 61 -41.16 -5.42 -15.42
C ARG A 61 -40.54 -6.16 -16.61
N LEU A 62 -39.23 -6.04 -16.76
CA LEU A 62 -38.45 -6.65 -17.84
C LEU A 62 -37.14 -7.20 -17.25
N PRO A 63 -37.20 -8.33 -16.53
CA PRO A 63 -36.00 -8.91 -15.93
C PRO A 63 -35.03 -9.41 -17.02
N PRO A 64 -33.73 -9.05 -16.96
CA PRO A 64 -32.73 -9.49 -17.92
C PRO A 64 -32.63 -11.02 -17.95
N LEU A 65 -32.42 -11.56 -19.15
CA LEU A 65 -32.31 -13.00 -19.41
C LEU A 65 -30.83 -13.38 -19.51
N TYR A 66 -30.50 -14.50 -18.87
CA TYR A 66 -29.16 -15.08 -18.87
C TYR A 66 -29.24 -16.53 -19.31
N GLU A 67 -28.26 -16.94 -20.09
CA GLU A 67 -27.97 -18.34 -20.34
C GLU A 67 -27.03 -18.85 -19.23
N VAL A 68 -27.23 -20.09 -18.80
CA VAL A 68 -26.38 -20.80 -17.84
C VAL A 68 -25.85 -22.04 -18.53
N ALA A 69 -24.61 -21.99 -18.99
CA ALA A 69 -23.91 -23.11 -19.59
C ALA A 69 -23.12 -23.86 -18.51
N THR A 70 -23.14 -25.19 -18.55
CA THR A 70 -22.53 -26.04 -17.53
C THR A 70 -21.75 -27.18 -18.16
N LYS A 71 -20.63 -27.58 -17.54
CA LYS A 71 -19.79 -28.70 -17.99
C LYS A 71 -19.15 -29.36 -16.78
N VAL A 72 -18.94 -30.68 -16.84
CA VAL A 72 -18.14 -31.40 -15.85
C VAL A 72 -16.85 -31.86 -16.52
N ILE A 73 -15.71 -31.58 -15.87
CA ILE A 73 -14.39 -32.01 -16.34
C ILE A 73 -13.69 -32.86 -15.29
N GLU A 74 -12.83 -33.77 -15.75
CA GLU A 74 -11.90 -34.49 -14.88
C GLU A 74 -10.82 -33.53 -14.38
N ARG A 75 -10.47 -33.63 -13.09
CA ARG A 75 -9.30 -32.94 -12.55
C ARG A 75 -8.06 -33.64 -13.07
N ARG A 76 -7.10 -32.84 -13.53
CA ARG A 76 -5.77 -33.33 -13.82
C ARG A 76 -5.14 -33.81 -12.52
N PRO A 77 -4.53 -35.02 -12.50
CA PRO A 77 -3.72 -35.42 -11.35
C PRO A 77 -2.60 -34.40 -11.17
N ARG A 78 -2.39 -33.96 -9.92
CA ARG A 78 -1.27 -33.06 -9.62
C ARG A 78 0.03 -33.76 -10.04
N PRO A 79 1.02 -33.03 -10.60
CA PRO A 79 2.30 -33.62 -10.96
C PRO A 79 2.88 -34.41 -9.78
N GLN A 80 3.03 -35.73 -9.92
CA GLN A 80 3.60 -36.56 -8.87
C GLN A 80 5.08 -36.21 -8.72
N SER A 81 5.45 -35.65 -7.57
CA SER A 81 6.85 -35.54 -7.18
C SER A 81 7.23 -36.76 -6.33
N THR A 82 8.50 -37.16 -6.34
CA THR A 82 9.01 -38.35 -5.62
C THR A 82 9.16 -38.12 -4.11
N GLY A 83 8.25 -37.35 -3.48
CA GLY A 83 8.30 -36.90 -2.08
C GLY A 83 6.94 -36.41 -1.57
N PRO A 84 6.86 -35.86 -0.34
CA PRO A 84 5.62 -35.28 0.19
C PRO A 84 5.12 -34.14 -0.70
N ALA A 85 3.81 -33.96 -0.80
CA ALA A 85 3.25 -32.88 -1.62
C ALA A 85 3.65 -31.52 -1.02
N PHE A 86 3.70 -30.46 -1.83
CA PHE A 86 4.03 -29.12 -1.33
C PHE A 86 3.12 -28.67 -0.18
N GLY A 87 1.83 -29.02 -0.26
CA GLY A 87 0.85 -28.79 0.81
C GLY A 87 1.16 -29.49 2.14
N ASP A 88 2.02 -30.53 2.13
CA ASP A 88 2.39 -31.31 3.33
C ASP A 88 3.61 -30.73 4.07
N TYR A 89 4.23 -29.68 3.55
CA TYR A 89 5.33 -29.00 4.23
C TYR A 89 4.81 -28.34 5.52
N ASP A 90 5.58 -28.39 6.61
CA ASP A 90 5.15 -27.93 7.94
C ASP A 90 4.77 -26.45 7.90
N SER A 91 5.58 -25.63 7.22
CA SER A 91 5.30 -24.20 7.11
C SER A 91 4.04 -23.93 6.28
N ILE A 92 3.72 -24.79 5.32
CA ILE A 92 2.54 -24.68 4.45
C ILE A 92 1.27 -25.12 5.17
N LEU A 93 1.31 -26.24 5.89
CA LEU A 93 0.23 -26.68 6.77
C LEU A 93 -0.10 -25.61 7.82
N ALA A 94 0.92 -24.97 8.38
CA ALA A 94 0.75 -23.89 9.34
C ALA A 94 0.07 -22.63 8.77
N MET A 95 0.02 -22.46 7.45
CA MET A 95 -0.65 -21.33 6.80
C MET A 95 -2.18 -21.45 6.77
N ALA A 96 -2.71 -22.68 6.73
CA ALA A 96 -4.13 -22.91 6.57
C ALA A 96 -4.91 -22.47 7.83
N GLU A 97 -6.12 -21.92 7.62
CA GLU A 97 -7.04 -21.70 8.73
C GLU A 97 -7.69 -23.02 9.14
N ASP A 98 -7.99 -23.20 10.44
CA ASP A 98 -8.63 -24.41 10.98
C ASP A 98 -10.13 -24.51 10.60
N THR A 99 -10.57 -23.74 9.59
CA THR A 99 -11.95 -23.57 9.16
C THR A 99 -12.10 -23.98 7.70
N GLY A 100 -13.07 -24.87 7.43
CA GLY A 100 -13.39 -25.29 6.07
C GLY A 100 -14.23 -24.25 5.32
N THR A 101 -14.00 -24.10 4.02
CA THR A 101 -14.80 -23.27 3.11
C THR A 101 -14.95 -23.94 1.74
N ILE A 102 -16.04 -23.65 1.03
CA ILE A 102 -16.19 -24.07 -0.37
C ILE A 102 -15.53 -23.01 -1.25
N VAL A 103 -14.36 -23.33 -1.81
CA VAL A 103 -13.65 -22.44 -2.74
C VAL A 103 -14.30 -22.52 -4.11
N ILE A 104 -14.67 -21.36 -4.65
CA ILE A 104 -15.24 -21.18 -5.98
C ILE A 104 -14.27 -20.29 -6.75
N GLY A 105 -13.60 -20.86 -7.76
CA GLY A 105 -12.83 -20.09 -8.72
C GLY A 105 -13.77 -19.23 -9.54
N PHE A 106 -13.40 -17.97 -9.79
CA PHE A 106 -14.21 -16.97 -10.46
C PHE A 106 -13.39 -16.20 -11.48
N ASP A 107 -13.99 -15.88 -12.61
CA ASP A 107 -13.41 -15.04 -13.65
C ASP A 107 -14.53 -14.38 -14.46
N THR A 108 -14.20 -13.32 -15.20
CA THR A 108 -15.16 -12.62 -16.07
C THR A 108 -14.56 -12.21 -17.40
N GLU A 109 -15.39 -12.30 -18.45
CA GLU A 109 -15.02 -11.83 -19.79
C GLU A 109 -15.86 -10.62 -20.18
N PHE A 110 -15.22 -9.62 -20.79
CA PHE A 110 -15.87 -8.36 -21.17
C PHE A 110 -15.17 -7.67 -22.33
N THR A 111 -15.92 -6.76 -22.96
CA THR A 111 -15.44 -5.87 -24.02
C THR A 111 -15.63 -4.41 -23.61
N HIS A 112 -14.65 -3.55 -23.89
CA HIS A 112 -14.76 -2.11 -23.62
C HIS A 112 -15.57 -1.38 -24.70
N GLN A 113 -16.47 -0.49 -24.30
CA GLN A 113 -17.20 0.39 -25.18
C GLN A 113 -16.44 1.71 -25.35
N SER A 114 -16.06 2.05 -26.59
CA SER A 114 -15.27 3.24 -26.91
C SER A 114 -16.00 4.56 -26.56
N GLY A 115 -15.30 5.47 -25.88
CA GLY A 115 -15.73 6.88 -25.69
C GLY A 115 -16.42 7.23 -24.37
N LEU A 116 -16.57 6.28 -23.43
CA LEU A 116 -17.20 6.51 -22.13
C LEU A 116 -16.27 6.20 -20.94
N GLY A 117 -15.00 5.89 -21.21
CA GLY A 117 -14.06 5.39 -20.21
C GLY A 117 -13.70 6.41 -19.13
N GLY A 118 -13.68 5.94 -17.88
CA GLY A 118 -13.33 6.77 -16.71
C GLY A 118 -14.39 7.79 -16.29
N VAL A 119 -15.56 7.83 -16.93
CA VAL A 119 -16.65 8.73 -16.53
C VAL A 119 -17.38 8.13 -15.30
N PRO A 120 -17.41 8.83 -14.15
CA PRO A 120 -18.10 8.32 -12.97
C PRO A 120 -19.58 8.00 -13.25
N GLY A 121 -20.04 6.82 -12.82
CA GLY A 121 -21.44 6.40 -12.96
C GLY A 121 -21.86 5.88 -14.33
N VAL A 122 -20.98 5.87 -15.34
CA VAL A 122 -21.24 5.27 -16.65
C VAL A 122 -20.56 3.89 -16.73
N GLN A 123 -21.31 2.86 -17.12
CA GLN A 123 -20.75 1.53 -17.35
C GLN A 123 -20.02 1.53 -18.69
N SER A 124 -18.71 1.37 -18.68
CA SER A 124 -17.88 1.37 -19.90
C SER A 124 -17.58 -0.03 -20.42
N ARG A 125 -17.79 -1.08 -19.60
CA ARG A 125 -17.64 -2.47 -20.02
C ARG A 125 -18.97 -3.14 -20.34
N GLN A 126 -19.03 -3.80 -21.49
CA GLN A 126 -20.02 -4.81 -21.85
C GLN A 126 -19.57 -6.17 -21.34
N ILE A 127 -20.30 -6.75 -20.39
CA ILE A 127 -19.94 -8.04 -19.81
C ILE A 127 -20.43 -9.17 -20.72
N ASP A 128 -19.50 -10.05 -21.11
CA ASP A 128 -19.73 -11.15 -22.04
C ASP A 128 -20.07 -12.45 -21.31
N SER A 129 -19.46 -12.71 -20.15
CA SER A 129 -19.82 -13.83 -19.26
C SER A 129 -19.19 -13.73 -17.86
N TYR A 130 -19.71 -14.57 -16.96
CA TYR A 130 -19.20 -14.84 -15.61
C TYR A 130 -18.92 -16.34 -15.49
N GLN A 131 -17.70 -16.73 -15.12
CA GLN A 131 -17.25 -18.11 -15.12
C GLN A 131 -16.93 -18.56 -13.70
N PHE A 132 -17.42 -19.73 -13.33
CA PHE A 132 -17.23 -20.31 -12.02
C PHE A 132 -16.72 -21.74 -12.14
N ALA A 133 -15.74 -22.08 -11.32
CA ALA A 133 -15.20 -23.43 -11.18
C ALA A 133 -15.35 -23.90 -9.73
N VAL A 134 -15.89 -25.10 -9.52
CA VAL A 134 -16.02 -25.69 -8.19
C VAL A 134 -15.65 -27.17 -8.21
N VAL A 135 -14.85 -27.62 -7.24
CA VAL A 135 -14.60 -29.06 -7.04
C VAL A 135 -15.94 -29.76 -6.80
N HIS A 136 -16.16 -30.88 -7.50
CA HIS A 136 -17.44 -31.55 -7.51
C HIS A 136 -17.79 -32.08 -6.09
N PRO A 137 -18.94 -31.69 -5.50
CA PRO A 137 -19.24 -31.95 -4.09
C PRO A 137 -19.19 -33.42 -3.64
N ALA A 138 -19.61 -34.34 -4.51
CA ALA A 138 -19.62 -35.78 -4.23
C ALA A 138 -18.43 -36.55 -4.83
N ASP A 139 -17.55 -35.88 -5.58
CA ASP A 139 -16.43 -36.53 -6.26
C ASP A 139 -15.27 -35.55 -6.46
N PRO A 140 -14.30 -35.51 -5.53
CA PRO A 140 -13.22 -34.53 -5.57
C PRO A 140 -12.25 -34.71 -6.75
N SER A 141 -12.39 -35.78 -7.56
CA SER A 141 -11.61 -35.98 -8.79
C SER A 141 -12.14 -35.16 -9.98
N ARG A 142 -13.25 -34.44 -9.82
CA ARG A 142 -13.90 -33.68 -10.91
C ARG A 142 -14.15 -32.22 -10.54
N ILE A 143 -14.29 -31.37 -11.56
CA ILE A 143 -14.69 -29.96 -11.42
C ILE A 143 -16.01 -29.74 -12.17
N ARG A 144 -16.92 -29.00 -11.54
CA ARG A 144 -18.10 -28.43 -12.20
C ARG A 144 -17.82 -27.01 -12.65
N LEU A 145 -18.01 -26.76 -13.93
CA LEU A 145 -17.90 -25.45 -14.56
C LEU A 145 -19.31 -24.87 -14.76
N VAL A 146 -19.47 -23.60 -14.42
CA VAL A 146 -20.71 -22.85 -14.61
C VAL A 146 -20.37 -21.51 -15.26
N SER A 147 -20.89 -21.27 -16.45
CA SER A 147 -20.75 -20.01 -17.17
C SER A 147 -22.11 -19.34 -17.30
N ILE A 148 -22.24 -18.11 -16.79
CA ILE A 148 -23.45 -17.31 -16.88
C ILE A 148 -23.23 -16.24 -17.94
N LEU A 149 -24.08 -16.21 -18.97
CA LEU A 149 -23.90 -15.32 -20.11
C LEU A 149 -25.14 -14.42 -20.31
N PRO A 150 -24.98 -13.08 -20.38
CA PRO A 150 -26.07 -12.19 -20.75
C PRO A 150 -26.58 -12.52 -22.16
N VAL A 151 -27.90 -12.61 -22.35
CA VAL A 151 -28.48 -12.85 -23.69
C VAL A 151 -28.55 -11.54 -24.46
N LEU A 152 -27.63 -11.34 -25.40
CA LEU A 152 -27.51 -10.14 -26.24
C LEU A 152 -28.77 -9.95 -27.11
N ASP A 153 -29.11 -8.68 -27.41
CA ASP A 153 -30.19 -8.37 -28.34
C ASP A 153 -29.73 -8.43 -29.81
N ARG A 154 -30.62 -8.07 -30.76
CA ARG A 154 -30.30 -8.14 -32.20
C ARG A 154 -29.27 -7.11 -32.68
N SER A 155 -28.92 -6.13 -31.86
CA SER A 155 -27.93 -5.10 -32.16
C SER A 155 -26.55 -5.38 -31.55
N ASP A 156 -26.35 -6.56 -30.95
CA ASP A 156 -25.12 -6.97 -30.26
C ASP A 156 -24.68 -6.04 -29.11
N VAL A 157 -25.58 -5.15 -28.67
CA VAL A 157 -25.38 -4.26 -27.53
C VAL A 157 -26.11 -4.84 -26.32
N ALA A 158 -25.40 -5.03 -25.23
CA ALA A 158 -26.04 -5.32 -23.95
C ALA A 158 -26.91 -4.12 -23.53
N LEU A 159 -28.21 -4.32 -23.36
CA LEU A 159 -29.10 -3.26 -22.87
C LEU A 159 -28.62 -2.75 -21.50
N PRO A 160 -28.75 -1.45 -21.17
CA PRO A 160 -28.44 -0.94 -19.84
C PRO A 160 -29.14 -1.78 -18.75
N GLY A 161 -28.36 -2.39 -17.84
CA GLY A 161 -28.88 -3.28 -16.79
C GLY A 161 -28.75 -4.79 -17.06
N MET A 162 -27.93 -5.21 -18.03
CA MET A 162 -27.61 -6.62 -18.32
C MET A 162 -26.48 -7.24 -17.48
N ARG A 163 -25.92 -6.51 -16.51
CA ARG A 163 -25.04 -7.10 -15.48
C ARG A 163 -25.90 -7.92 -14.51
N ILE A 164 -25.44 -9.11 -14.12
CA ILE A 164 -26.15 -9.92 -13.11
C ILE A 164 -25.83 -9.38 -11.71
N SER A 165 -26.75 -9.53 -10.75
CA SER A 165 -26.42 -9.30 -9.34
C SER A 165 -25.56 -10.45 -8.80
N LEU A 166 -24.62 -10.14 -7.89
CA LEU A 166 -23.79 -11.15 -7.23
C LEU A 166 -24.64 -12.21 -6.52
N GLU A 167 -25.72 -11.79 -5.86
CA GLU A 167 -26.64 -12.70 -5.19
C GLU A 167 -27.23 -13.72 -6.16
N ARG A 168 -27.68 -13.24 -7.33
CA ARG A 168 -28.31 -14.12 -8.31
C ARG A 168 -27.29 -15.07 -8.93
N ALA A 169 -26.07 -14.61 -9.19
CA ALA A 169 -24.98 -15.45 -9.66
C ALA A 169 -24.67 -16.58 -8.65
N LEU A 170 -24.50 -16.24 -7.37
CA LEU A 170 -24.25 -17.23 -6.31
C LEU A 170 -25.42 -18.20 -6.12
N GLU A 171 -26.68 -17.74 -6.20
CA GLU A 171 -27.85 -18.63 -6.18
C GLU A 171 -27.80 -19.68 -7.30
N ILE A 172 -27.43 -19.26 -8.51
CA ILE A 172 -27.31 -20.14 -9.68
C ILE A 172 -26.17 -21.14 -9.44
N VAL A 173 -24.99 -20.68 -9.04
CA VAL A 173 -23.83 -21.55 -8.80
C VAL A 173 -24.13 -22.57 -7.70
N ILE A 174 -24.74 -22.16 -6.57
CA ILE A 174 -25.12 -23.09 -5.48
C ILE A 174 -26.07 -24.19 -5.98
N GLU A 175 -27.05 -23.83 -6.81
CA GLU A 175 -28.05 -24.77 -7.33
C GLU A 175 -27.45 -25.73 -8.36
N VAL A 176 -26.70 -25.20 -9.32
CA VAL A 176 -26.14 -25.93 -10.46
C VAL A 176 -24.92 -26.76 -10.05
N ALA A 177 -24.02 -26.21 -9.24
CA ALA A 177 -22.88 -26.97 -8.72
C ALA A 177 -23.30 -28.01 -7.66
N GLY A 178 -24.55 -27.99 -7.19
CA GLY A 178 -25.05 -28.98 -6.24
C GLY A 178 -24.45 -28.82 -4.83
N LEU A 179 -24.14 -27.60 -4.40
CA LEU A 179 -23.37 -27.37 -3.17
C LEU A 179 -24.09 -27.78 -1.88
N HIS A 180 -25.39 -28.07 -1.95
CA HIS A 180 -26.14 -28.67 -0.85
C HIS A 180 -25.69 -30.11 -0.51
N GLU A 181 -25.02 -30.80 -1.44
CA GLU A 181 -24.44 -32.14 -1.25
C GLU A 181 -23.00 -32.08 -0.72
N HIS A 182 -22.44 -30.88 -0.58
CA HIS A 182 -21.04 -30.70 -0.17
C HIS A 182 -20.83 -31.14 1.29
N PRO A 183 -19.69 -31.77 1.65
CA PRO A 183 -19.42 -32.18 3.03
C PRO A 183 -19.46 -31.05 4.07
N LEU A 184 -19.20 -29.81 3.64
CA LEU A 184 -19.29 -28.60 4.47
C LEU A 184 -20.69 -27.99 4.54
N ALA A 185 -21.67 -28.52 3.82
CA ALA A 185 -23.05 -28.07 3.91
C ALA A 185 -23.67 -28.54 5.24
N PRO A 186 -24.28 -27.64 6.04
CA PRO A 186 -24.98 -28.04 7.26
C PRO A 186 -26.09 -29.06 6.97
N ALA A 187 -26.35 -29.98 7.90
CA ALA A 187 -27.27 -31.11 7.70
C ALA A 187 -28.70 -30.71 7.27
N GLU A 188 -29.16 -29.50 7.61
CA GLU A 188 -30.48 -28.98 7.22
C GLU A 188 -30.53 -28.39 5.80
N TRP A 189 -29.41 -28.35 5.08
CA TRP A 189 -29.38 -27.97 3.68
C TRP A 189 -29.98 -29.06 2.81
N SER A 190 -30.94 -28.64 1.99
CA SER A 190 -31.47 -29.45 0.89
C SER A 190 -31.26 -28.70 -0.42
N GLU A 191 -31.58 -29.36 -1.52
CA GLU A 191 -31.60 -28.73 -2.84
C GLU A 191 -32.49 -27.46 -2.90
N LYS A 192 -33.51 -27.38 -2.02
CA LYS A 192 -34.41 -26.22 -1.90
C LYS A 192 -33.81 -25.05 -1.11
N GLY A 193 -32.68 -25.28 -0.42
CA GLY A 193 -32.13 -24.45 0.64
C GLY A 193 -32.56 -24.94 2.03
N VAL A 194 -32.44 -24.05 3.02
CA VAL A 194 -32.86 -24.26 4.40
C VAL A 194 -34.26 -23.67 4.60
N SER A 195 -35.10 -24.30 5.44
CA SER A 195 -36.38 -23.71 5.81
C SER A 195 -36.17 -22.32 6.44
N ARG A 196 -36.91 -21.31 5.99
CA ARG A 196 -36.79 -19.93 6.49
C ARG A 196 -37.13 -19.82 7.98
N SER A 197 -37.93 -20.74 8.52
CA SER A 197 -38.19 -20.85 9.96
C SER A 197 -36.96 -21.31 10.76
N LEU A 198 -36.09 -22.11 10.14
CA LEU A 198 -34.88 -22.67 10.75
C LEU A 198 -33.66 -21.77 10.58
N ALA A 199 -33.67 -20.89 9.56
CA ALA A 199 -32.61 -19.92 9.30
C ALA A 199 -32.63 -18.72 10.28
N GLY A 200 -33.71 -18.53 11.05
CA GLY A 200 -33.86 -17.38 11.96
C GLY A 200 -34.12 -16.04 11.23
N LYS A 201 -34.42 -14.97 11.98
CA LYS A 201 -34.37 -13.61 11.43
C LYS A 201 -32.90 -13.22 11.21
N PRO A 202 -32.58 -12.27 10.31
CA PRO A 202 -31.24 -11.68 10.25
C PRO A 202 -30.73 -11.28 11.64
N SER A 203 -31.61 -10.73 12.49
CA SER A 203 -31.37 -10.38 13.90
C SER A 203 -31.04 -11.55 14.86
N ASP A 204 -31.44 -12.79 14.54
CA ASP A 204 -31.24 -13.96 15.40
C ASP A 204 -29.89 -14.65 15.15
N PHE A 205 -29.33 -14.51 13.94
CA PHE A 205 -27.92 -14.85 13.64
C PHE A 205 -26.92 -14.08 14.51
N PHE A 206 -27.32 -12.95 15.11
CA PHE A 206 -26.49 -12.15 16.02
C PHE A 206 -26.38 -12.75 17.44
N ARG A 207 -27.32 -13.62 17.84
CA ARG A 207 -27.36 -14.22 19.19
C ARG A 207 -26.70 -15.58 19.26
N SER A 208 -26.69 -16.33 18.15
CA SER A 208 -26.08 -17.66 18.08
C SER A 208 -24.56 -17.61 18.24
N SER A 209 -23.87 -16.66 17.60
CA SER A 209 -22.40 -16.59 17.63
C SER A 209 -21.77 -16.13 18.95
N LYS A 210 -22.58 -15.79 19.97
CA LYS A 210 -22.09 -15.45 21.32
C LYS A 210 -21.97 -16.64 22.26
N LYS A 211 -22.56 -17.79 21.90
CA LYS A 211 -22.44 -19.02 22.68
C LYS A 211 -21.48 -19.95 21.95
N GLU A 212 -20.39 -20.33 22.59
CA GLU A 212 -19.59 -21.49 22.17
C GLU A 212 -20.55 -22.66 21.91
N GLY A 213 -20.48 -23.24 20.71
CA GLY A 213 -21.29 -24.41 20.33
C GLY A 213 -22.55 -24.15 19.49
N VAL A 214 -22.87 -22.92 19.04
CA VAL A 214 -23.97 -22.72 18.08
C VAL A 214 -23.47 -22.75 16.63
N VAL A 215 -23.81 -23.82 15.91
CA VAL A 215 -23.44 -24.02 14.50
C VAL A 215 -24.17 -23.00 13.61
N SER A 216 -23.42 -22.21 12.84
CA SER A 216 -23.97 -21.36 11.79
C SER A 216 -24.60 -22.25 10.72
N LYS A 217 -25.85 -21.98 10.33
CA LYS A 217 -26.52 -22.70 9.24
C LYS A 217 -26.14 -22.16 7.86
N ALA A 218 -25.21 -21.22 7.80
CA ALA A 218 -24.74 -20.61 6.56
C ALA A 218 -23.73 -21.53 5.86
N LEU A 219 -23.80 -21.60 4.53
CA LEU A 219 -22.80 -22.28 3.73
C LEU A 219 -21.53 -21.41 3.67
N PRO A 220 -20.36 -21.91 4.09
CA PRO A 220 -19.11 -21.16 3.99
C PRO A 220 -18.61 -21.21 2.53
N ILE A 221 -18.46 -20.04 1.91
CA ILE A 221 -18.02 -19.90 0.51
C ILE A 221 -16.85 -18.94 0.46
N THR A 222 -15.84 -19.27 -0.35
CA THR A 222 -14.80 -18.34 -0.74
C THR A 222 -14.85 -18.16 -2.25
N LEU A 223 -15.20 -16.95 -2.68
CA LEU A 223 -15.08 -16.53 -4.07
C LEU A 223 -13.64 -16.07 -4.29
N LEU A 224 -12.99 -16.62 -5.31
CA LEU A 224 -11.58 -16.39 -5.60
C LEU A 224 -11.40 -16.15 -7.10
N ALA A 225 -11.09 -14.92 -7.48
CA ALA A 225 -10.63 -14.56 -8.82
C ALA A 225 -9.15 -14.17 -8.83
N HIS A 226 -8.54 -14.11 -10.02
CA HIS A 226 -7.19 -13.58 -10.19
C HIS A 226 -7.30 -12.18 -10.77
N TYR A 227 -7.39 -11.20 -9.86
CA TYR A 227 -7.65 -9.77 -10.08
C TYR A 227 -9.11 -9.30 -9.90
N GLU A 228 -9.59 -9.42 -8.66
CA GLU A 228 -10.96 -9.06 -8.22
C GLU A 228 -11.34 -7.59 -8.47
N GLN A 229 -10.39 -6.68 -8.69
CA GLN A 229 -10.70 -5.30 -9.09
C GLN A 229 -11.48 -5.25 -10.42
N ALA A 230 -11.12 -6.11 -11.37
CA ALA A 230 -11.82 -6.22 -12.64
C ALA A 230 -13.09 -7.06 -12.48
N ASP A 231 -13.00 -8.22 -11.82
CA ASP A 231 -14.09 -9.20 -11.79
C ASP A 231 -15.25 -8.79 -10.88
N LEU A 232 -14.97 -8.33 -9.65
CA LEU A 232 -16.03 -8.01 -8.68
C LEU A 232 -16.84 -6.78 -9.10
N THR A 233 -16.24 -5.88 -9.89
CA THR A 233 -16.89 -4.67 -10.40
C THR A 233 -17.81 -4.94 -11.60
N THR A 234 -17.80 -6.17 -12.16
CA THR A 234 -18.71 -6.58 -13.25
C THR A 234 -20.15 -6.84 -12.79
N PHE A 235 -20.39 -7.02 -11.48
CA PHE A 235 -21.74 -7.24 -10.96
C PHE A 235 -22.56 -5.94 -10.95
N ALA A 236 -23.89 -6.07 -10.99
CA ALA A 236 -24.79 -4.93 -11.01
C ALA A 236 -24.74 -4.12 -9.70
N ASP A 237 -24.51 -2.80 -9.80
CA ASP A 237 -24.69 -1.89 -8.66
C ASP A 237 -26.18 -1.62 -8.43
N ARG A 238 -26.73 -2.28 -7.40
CA ARG A 238 -28.15 -2.17 -7.05
C ARG A 238 -28.53 -0.80 -6.48
N ARG A 239 -27.55 0.04 -6.12
CA ARG A 239 -27.79 1.38 -5.57
C ARG A 239 -28.09 2.37 -6.68
N LEU A 240 -27.32 2.36 -7.77
CA LEU A 240 -27.64 3.12 -8.99
C LEU A 240 -29.05 2.79 -9.51
N LEU A 241 -29.45 1.51 -9.44
CA LEU A 241 -30.80 1.06 -9.80
C LEU A 241 -31.89 1.52 -8.81
N ALA A 242 -31.56 1.73 -7.54
CA ALA A 242 -32.50 2.26 -6.55
C ALA A 242 -32.64 3.78 -6.68
N GLU A 243 -31.52 4.49 -6.85
CA GLU A 243 -31.46 5.95 -7.04
C GLU A 243 -32.17 6.39 -8.32
N SER A 244 -31.95 5.70 -9.43
CA SER A 244 -32.70 5.91 -10.69
C SER A 244 -34.22 5.70 -10.55
N ARG A 245 -34.67 5.01 -9.50
CA ARG A 245 -36.09 4.82 -9.15
C ARG A 245 -36.59 5.82 -8.11
N GLY A 246 -35.77 6.82 -7.75
CA GLY A 246 -36.07 7.79 -6.71
C GLY A 246 -36.08 7.19 -5.30
N GLN A 247 -35.51 6.00 -5.10
CA GLN A 247 -35.40 5.38 -3.78
C GLN A 247 -34.11 5.84 -3.12
N ARG A 248 -34.21 6.44 -1.94
CA ARG A 248 -33.06 6.82 -1.14
C ARG A 248 -32.43 5.58 -0.53
N VAL A 249 -31.25 5.20 -1.00
CA VAL A 249 -30.38 4.22 -0.33
C VAL A 249 -29.75 4.93 0.88
N GLY A 250 -29.68 4.27 2.03
CA GLY A 250 -29.05 4.89 3.20
C GLY A 250 -27.54 4.90 3.07
N ASP A 251 -26.90 6.03 3.41
CA ASP A 251 -25.42 6.17 3.40
C ASP A 251 -24.75 5.25 4.43
N ARG A 252 -25.50 4.94 5.50
CA ARG A 252 -25.07 4.03 6.55
C ARG A 252 -24.90 2.64 5.96
N ALA A 253 -23.67 2.14 6.00
CA ALA A 253 -23.40 0.71 5.81
C ALA A 253 -24.34 -0.09 6.71
N GLY A 254 -24.69 -1.31 6.31
CA GLY A 254 -25.48 -2.21 7.15
C GLY A 254 -24.94 -2.29 8.59
N HIS A 255 -25.75 -2.79 9.52
CA HIS A 255 -25.48 -2.70 10.96
C HIS A 255 -24.06 -3.24 11.30
N LYS A 256 -23.10 -2.34 11.58
CA LYS A 256 -21.75 -2.66 12.09
C LYS A 256 -21.88 -3.09 13.56
N GLY A 257 -22.50 -4.23 13.82
CA GLY A 257 -22.35 -4.89 15.11
C GLY A 257 -20.92 -5.41 15.17
N ARG A 258 -20.09 -4.84 16.06
CA ARG A 258 -18.63 -5.01 16.30
C ARG A 258 -17.88 -6.30 15.87
N ARG A 259 -18.50 -7.37 15.37
CA ARG A 259 -17.87 -8.64 14.96
C ARG A 259 -18.48 -9.33 13.71
N ALA A 260 -19.34 -8.68 12.92
CA ALA A 260 -19.81 -9.25 11.63
C ALA A 260 -20.28 -8.16 10.63
N ALA A 261 -19.73 -8.16 9.40
CA ALA A 261 -20.20 -7.30 8.32
C ALA A 261 -21.47 -7.90 7.68
N TRP A 262 -22.60 -7.22 7.82
CA TRP A 262 -23.86 -7.58 7.15
C TRP A 262 -24.19 -6.55 6.09
N LEU A 263 -24.33 -6.98 4.84
CA LEU A 263 -24.82 -6.11 3.77
C LEU A 263 -26.32 -5.85 3.97
N ASP A 264 -26.75 -4.59 3.76
CA ASP A 264 -28.18 -4.24 3.83
C ASP A 264 -28.97 -5.06 2.81
N GLY A 265 -30.02 -5.75 3.25
CA GLY A 265 -30.87 -6.56 2.38
C GLY A 265 -31.66 -5.76 1.33
N ARG A 266 -31.75 -4.42 1.42
CA ARG A 266 -32.44 -3.59 0.43
C ARG A 266 -31.62 -3.36 -0.83
N ALA A 267 -30.35 -2.96 -0.68
CA ALA A 267 -29.39 -2.71 -1.75
C ALA A 267 -27.99 -3.17 -1.30
N PRO A 268 -27.76 -4.50 -1.23
CA PRO A 268 -26.46 -5.06 -0.86
C PRO A 268 -25.38 -4.64 -1.86
N ASP A 269 -24.17 -4.39 -1.35
CA ASP A 269 -23.04 -3.91 -2.12
C ASP A 269 -21.73 -4.51 -1.59
N ILE A 270 -21.28 -5.60 -2.21
CA ILE A 270 -20.09 -6.35 -1.79
C ILE A 270 -18.82 -5.51 -1.82
N LEU A 271 -18.77 -4.48 -2.69
CA LEU A 271 -17.61 -3.60 -2.84
C LEU A 271 -17.37 -2.72 -1.61
N ARG A 272 -18.33 -2.63 -0.68
CA ARG A 272 -18.11 -1.97 0.64
C ARG A 272 -17.38 -2.87 1.64
N ALA A 273 -17.33 -4.18 1.41
CA ALA A 273 -16.78 -5.14 2.35
C ALA A 273 -15.33 -5.56 2.03
N VAL A 274 -14.72 -4.94 1.01
CA VAL A 274 -13.40 -5.29 0.51
C VAL A 274 -12.39 -4.18 0.75
N ILE A 275 -11.12 -4.56 0.84
CA ILE A 275 -9.97 -3.67 0.98
C ILE A 275 -8.90 -4.04 -0.06
N SER A 276 -7.99 -3.10 -0.35
CA SER A 276 -6.80 -3.42 -1.12
C SER A 276 -5.88 -4.34 -0.30
N ALA A 277 -5.44 -5.44 -0.88
CA ALA A 277 -4.54 -6.39 -0.24
C ALA A 277 -3.53 -6.90 -1.28
N SER A 278 -2.24 -6.54 -1.12
CA SER A 278 -1.15 -6.94 -2.03
C SER A 278 -1.43 -6.70 -3.52
N GLY A 279 -2.04 -5.55 -3.86
CA GLY A 279 -2.42 -5.19 -5.23
C GLY A 279 -3.77 -5.74 -5.69
N GLY A 280 -4.31 -6.78 -5.02
CA GLY A 280 -5.63 -7.32 -5.25
C GLY A 280 -6.72 -6.70 -4.37
N LEU A 281 -7.93 -7.27 -4.43
CA LEU A 281 -9.11 -6.86 -3.67
C LEU A 281 -9.64 -8.03 -2.83
N ALA A 282 -9.72 -7.87 -1.51
CA ALA A 282 -10.15 -8.97 -0.63
C ALA A 282 -10.97 -8.48 0.55
N ALA A 283 -11.85 -9.34 1.07
CA ALA A 283 -12.65 -9.05 2.26
C ALA A 283 -11.89 -9.42 3.54
N PRO A 284 -11.60 -8.48 4.46
CA PRO A 284 -10.85 -8.76 5.68
C PRO A 284 -11.64 -9.64 6.67
N GLN A 285 -12.96 -9.68 6.53
CA GLN A 285 -13.87 -10.55 7.27
C GLN A 285 -14.90 -11.14 6.31
N PRO A 286 -15.37 -12.37 6.54
CA PRO A 286 -16.47 -12.93 5.76
C PRO A 286 -17.74 -12.08 5.88
N VAL A 287 -18.45 -11.96 4.76
CA VAL A 287 -19.71 -11.23 4.65
C VAL A 287 -20.87 -12.20 4.75
N ARG A 288 -21.87 -11.89 5.57
CA ARG A 288 -23.06 -12.75 5.71
C ARG A 288 -24.21 -12.25 4.87
N MET A 289 -24.86 -13.17 4.16
CA MET A 289 -26.00 -12.88 3.27
C MET A 289 -27.06 -13.98 3.37
N ILE A 290 -28.31 -13.65 3.06
CA ILE A 290 -29.40 -14.63 2.93
C ILE A 290 -29.95 -14.56 1.51
N LEU A 291 -29.59 -15.54 0.70
CA LEU A 291 -30.04 -15.66 -0.68
C LEU A 291 -31.42 -16.35 -0.76
N ASN A 292 -32.09 -16.25 -1.91
CA ASN A 292 -33.39 -16.88 -2.11
C ASN A 292 -33.25 -18.40 -2.29
N GLY A 293 -34.17 -19.15 -1.66
CA GLY A 293 -34.38 -20.56 -1.95
C GLY A 293 -35.35 -20.75 -3.11
N THR A 294 -35.75 -22.00 -3.37
CA THR A 294 -36.68 -22.34 -4.47
C THR A 294 -38.09 -21.77 -4.31
N SER A 295 -38.46 -21.31 -3.10
CA SER A 295 -39.69 -20.58 -2.85
C SER A 295 -39.54 -19.66 -1.63
N ARG A 296 -40.54 -18.82 -1.35
CA ARG A 296 -40.54 -17.91 -0.18
C ARG A 296 -40.38 -18.61 1.18
N ARG A 297 -40.64 -19.91 1.26
CA ARG A 297 -40.49 -20.73 2.48
C ARG A 297 -39.06 -21.19 2.73
N PHE A 298 -38.17 -21.08 1.75
CA PHE A 298 -36.79 -21.52 1.84
C PHE A 298 -35.84 -20.35 1.58
N CYS A 299 -34.66 -20.42 2.16
CA CYS A 299 -33.56 -19.47 1.91
C CYS A 299 -32.22 -20.21 1.89
N ARG A 300 -31.20 -19.52 1.37
CA ARG A 300 -29.83 -20.03 1.25
C ARG A 300 -28.89 -19.08 1.98
N PRO A 301 -28.75 -19.20 3.32
CA PRO A 301 -27.82 -18.37 4.09
C PRO A 301 -26.37 -18.68 3.72
N ILE A 302 -25.54 -17.68 3.48
CA ILE A 302 -24.13 -17.88 3.14
C ILE A 302 -23.23 -17.00 3.99
N GLU A 303 -22.01 -17.48 4.19
CA GLU A 303 -20.89 -16.71 4.71
C GLU A 303 -19.84 -16.65 3.59
N LEU A 304 -19.70 -15.47 2.99
CA LEU A 304 -18.93 -15.23 1.77
C LEU A 304 -17.63 -14.50 2.09
N SER A 305 -16.52 -15.17 1.84
CA SER A 305 -15.19 -14.56 1.79
C SER A 305 -14.82 -14.19 0.35
N ILE A 306 -14.25 -13.00 0.16
CA ILE A 306 -13.65 -12.59 -1.12
C ILE A 306 -12.13 -12.64 -0.97
N ARG A 307 -11.46 -13.27 -1.93
CA ARG A 307 -10.01 -13.42 -1.99
C ARG A 307 -9.53 -13.17 -3.41
N ASP A 308 -8.29 -12.73 -3.54
CA ASP A 308 -7.69 -12.43 -4.83
C ASP A 308 -6.43 -13.28 -5.03
N GLY A 309 -6.42 -14.11 -6.06
CA GLY A 309 -5.30 -14.97 -6.42
C GLY A 309 -3.99 -14.19 -6.64
N LEU A 310 -4.07 -12.93 -7.07
CA LEU A 310 -2.88 -12.06 -7.20
C LEU A 310 -2.21 -11.83 -5.84
N ALA A 311 -2.99 -11.72 -4.76
CA ALA A 311 -2.47 -11.58 -3.39
C ALA A 311 -1.80 -12.86 -2.85
N HIS A 312 -1.96 -13.98 -3.57
CA HIS A 312 -1.37 -15.28 -3.26
C HIS A 312 -0.26 -15.68 -4.23
N ALA A 313 0.01 -14.88 -5.26
CA ALA A 313 1.09 -15.14 -6.21
C ALA A 313 2.46 -14.76 -5.61
N PRO A 314 3.52 -15.54 -5.88
CA PRO A 314 4.86 -15.15 -5.50
C PRO A 314 5.35 -13.93 -6.30
N ALA A 315 6.37 -13.26 -5.81
CA ALA A 315 6.90 -12.04 -6.41
C ALA A 315 7.48 -12.38 -7.79
N GLY A 316 7.17 -11.56 -8.79
CA GLY A 316 7.57 -11.81 -10.19
C GLY A 316 6.77 -12.93 -10.89
N LYS A 317 5.80 -13.55 -10.22
CA LYS A 317 4.92 -14.62 -10.75
C LYS A 317 3.44 -14.27 -10.66
N GLY A 318 3.14 -12.98 -10.81
CA GLY A 318 1.80 -12.43 -10.67
C GLY A 318 0.87 -12.67 -11.87
N LYS A 319 1.32 -13.29 -12.96
CA LYS A 319 0.48 -13.56 -14.13
C LYS A 319 -0.26 -14.88 -13.95
N LEU A 320 -1.52 -14.95 -14.40
CA LEU A 320 -2.32 -16.18 -14.31
C LEU A 320 -1.68 -17.35 -15.05
N ALA A 321 -1.00 -17.09 -16.17
CA ALA A 321 -0.28 -18.10 -16.94
C ALA A 321 0.85 -18.77 -16.12
N ASP A 322 1.57 -18.01 -15.27
CA ASP A 322 2.59 -18.57 -14.38
C ASP A 322 1.95 -19.54 -13.37
N LEU A 323 0.80 -19.16 -12.79
CA LEU A 323 0.07 -19.98 -11.83
C LEU A 323 -0.46 -21.26 -12.50
N GLY A 324 -1.04 -21.13 -13.68
CA GLY A 324 -1.57 -22.24 -14.46
C GLY A 324 -0.51 -23.25 -14.87
N GLN A 325 0.66 -22.79 -15.33
CA GLN A 325 1.78 -23.67 -15.62
C GLN A 325 2.20 -24.48 -14.39
N ALA A 326 2.26 -23.84 -13.22
CA ALA A 326 2.70 -24.47 -11.99
C ALA A 326 1.77 -25.60 -11.51
N VAL A 327 0.45 -25.46 -11.70
CA VAL A 327 -0.53 -26.50 -11.33
C VAL A 327 -0.92 -27.44 -12.48
N GLY A 328 -0.27 -27.33 -13.65
CA GLY A 328 -0.54 -28.20 -14.79
C GLY A 328 -1.82 -27.86 -15.57
N TYR A 329 -2.35 -26.66 -15.40
CA TYR A 329 -3.46 -26.08 -16.17
C TYR A 329 -2.94 -24.85 -16.94
N PRO A 330 -2.25 -25.02 -18.08
CA PRO A 330 -1.74 -23.88 -18.83
C PRO A 330 -2.90 -22.98 -19.26
N LYS A 331 -2.68 -21.66 -19.18
CA LYS A 331 -3.65 -20.68 -19.65
C LYS A 331 -3.88 -20.86 -21.14
N LEU A 332 -5.15 -20.94 -21.55
CA LEU A 332 -5.52 -20.99 -22.96
C LEU A 332 -5.29 -19.63 -23.63
N GLU A 333 -4.79 -19.66 -24.86
CA GLU A 333 -4.59 -18.43 -25.65
C GLU A 333 -5.79 -18.16 -26.55
N VAL A 334 -6.15 -16.87 -26.65
CA VAL A 334 -7.13 -16.39 -27.61
C VAL A 334 -6.39 -15.92 -28.87
N PRO A 335 -6.83 -16.30 -30.08
CA PRO A 335 -6.14 -15.90 -31.30
C PRO A 335 -6.02 -14.37 -31.45
N GLU A 336 -4.98 -13.92 -32.15
CA GLU A 336 -4.67 -12.50 -32.29
C GLU A 336 -5.86 -11.68 -32.82
N GLY A 337 -6.07 -10.49 -32.25
CA GLY A 337 -7.14 -9.57 -32.66
C GLY A 337 -8.52 -9.86 -32.04
N TRP A 338 -8.70 -10.95 -31.29
CA TRP A 338 -9.99 -11.28 -30.66
C TRP A 338 -10.13 -10.81 -29.21
N ILE A 339 -9.04 -10.61 -28.47
CA ILE A 339 -9.08 -10.18 -27.07
C ILE A 339 -9.85 -8.85 -26.90
N SER A 340 -9.66 -7.88 -27.80
CA SER A 340 -10.40 -6.61 -27.80
C SER A 340 -11.80 -6.68 -28.40
N ARG A 341 -12.19 -7.84 -28.95
CA ARG A 341 -13.47 -8.12 -29.64
C ARG A 341 -14.17 -9.34 -29.00
N MET A 342 -14.09 -9.45 -27.68
CA MET A 342 -14.51 -10.64 -26.95
C MET A 342 -16.00 -10.97 -27.13
N THR A 343 -16.86 -9.95 -27.25
CA THR A 343 -18.29 -10.13 -27.60
C THR A 343 -18.48 -10.84 -28.92
N GLU A 344 -17.68 -10.49 -29.94
CA GLU A 344 -17.77 -11.10 -31.25
C GLU A 344 -17.18 -12.51 -31.26
N TYR A 345 -16.08 -12.72 -30.52
CA TYR A 345 -15.47 -14.02 -30.32
C TYR A 345 -16.46 -15.02 -29.68
N ARG A 346 -17.15 -14.60 -28.63
CA ARG A 346 -18.24 -15.38 -28.00
C ARG A 346 -19.32 -15.81 -29.01
N ARG A 347 -19.67 -14.93 -29.96
CA ARG A 347 -20.72 -15.18 -30.96
C ARG A 347 -20.27 -16.17 -32.04
N LEU A 348 -19.03 -16.03 -32.51
CA LEU A 348 -18.50 -16.80 -33.64
C LEU A 348 -17.80 -18.10 -33.23
N HIS A 349 -17.18 -18.12 -32.05
CA HIS A 349 -16.33 -19.19 -31.52
C HIS A 349 -16.78 -19.59 -30.11
N ARG A 350 -18.07 -19.91 -29.99
CA ARG A 350 -18.75 -20.06 -28.70
C ARG A 350 -18.09 -21.09 -27.77
N GLU A 351 -17.78 -22.28 -28.27
CA GLU A 351 -17.20 -23.34 -27.43
C GLU A 351 -15.80 -22.93 -26.95
N ASP A 352 -14.96 -22.43 -27.86
CA ASP A 352 -13.61 -21.94 -27.52
C ASP A 352 -13.65 -20.81 -26.48
N PHE A 353 -14.61 -19.89 -26.60
CA PHE A 353 -14.85 -18.84 -25.61
C PHE A 353 -15.21 -19.38 -24.23
N LEU A 354 -16.10 -20.39 -24.16
CA LEU A 354 -16.50 -21.01 -22.91
C LEU A 354 -15.35 -21.79 -22.26
N GLU A 355 -14.56 -22.53 -23.05
CA GLU A 355 -13.37 -23.22 -22.55
C GLU A 355 -12.31 -22.23 -22.04
N TYR A 356 -12.06 -21.15 -22.79
CA TYR A 356 -11.09 -20.11 -22.42
C TYR A 356 -11.44 -19.47 -21.08
N GLY A 357 -12.62 -18.90 -20.93
CA GLY A 357 -12.97 -18.22 -19.67
C GLY A 357 -13.14 -19.20 -18.49
N ALA A 358 -13.60 -20.43 -18.73
CA ALA A 358 -13.68 -21.42 -17.66
C ALA A 358 -12.29 -21.92 -17.23
N ASN A 359 -11.31 -21.93 -18.13
CA ASN A 359 -9.93 -22.31 -17.83
C ASN A 359 -9.29 -21.35 -16.81
N ASP A 360 -9.49 -20.04 -16.96
CA ASP A 360 -8.95 -19.05 -16.03
C ASP A 360 -9.50 -19.26 -14.60
N ALA A 361 -10.82 -19.46 -14.44
CA ALA A 361 -11.42 -19.81 -13.15
C ALA A 361 -10.89 -21.14 -12.56
N VAL A 362 -10.62 -22.14 -13.40
CA VAL A 362 -10.03 -23.43 -12.98
C VAL A 362 -8.60 -23.26 -12.48
N ILE A 363 -7.78 -22.47 -13.18
CA ILE A 363 -6.39 -22.21 -12.80
C ILE A 363 -6.34 -21.65 -11.38
N VAL A 364 -7.17 -20.66 -11.10
CA VAL A 364 -7.20 -19.99 -9.80
C VAL A 364 -7.63 -20.93 -8.68
N LEU A 365 -8.67 -21.74 -8.92
CA LEU A 365 -9.14 -22.76 -7.98
C LEU A 365 -8.06 -23.81 -7.67
N GLU A 366 -7.42 -24.35 -8.71
CA GLU A 366 -6.41 -25.41 -8.56
C GLU A 366 -5.12 -24.88 -7.94
N TYR A 367 -4.74 -23.64 -8.26
CA TYR A 367 -3.63 -22.96 -7.60
C TYR A 367 -3.86 -22.83 -6.09
N ALA A 368 -5.01 -22.31 -5.66
CA ALA A 368 -5.34 -22.22 -4.24
C ALA A 368 -5.38 -23.60 -3.57
N SER A 369 -5.96 -24.60 -4.25
CA SER A 369 -6.05 -25.97 -3.78
C SER A 369 -4.69 -26.65 -3.64
N ALA A 370 -3.73 -26.30 -4.50
CA ALA A 370 -2.35 -26.77 -4.43
C ALA A 370 -1.58 -26.16 -3.25
N LEU A 371 -1.84 -24.89 -2.94
CA LEU A 371 -1.19 -24.18 -1.84
C LEU A 371 -1.76 -24.54 -0.46
N TYR A 372 -3.09 -24.55 -0.32
CA TYR A 372 -3.76 -24.61 0.98
C TYR A 372 -4.48 -25.93 1.23
N GLY A 373 -4.63 -26.76 0.21
CA GLY A 373 -5.49 -27.93 0.24
C GLY A 373 -6.92 -27.62 -0.17
N ASP A 374 -7.65 -28.66 -0.58
CA ASP A 374 -9.05 -28.52 -1.00
C ASP A 374 -9.91 -28.09 0.20
N HIS A 375 -10.80 -27.13 -0.05
CA HIS A 375 -11.80 -26.66 0.91
C HIS A 375 -11.26 -26.03 2.21
N GLN A 376 -10.02 -25.55 2.21
CA GLN A 376 -9.44 -24.81 3.33
C GLN A 376 -9.67 -23.30 3.18
N ALA A 377 -9.95 -22.60 4.29
CA ALA A 377 -10.07 -21.16 4.25
C ALA A 377 -8.73 -20.48 3.95
N LEU A 378 -8.77 -19.53 3.02
CA LEU A 378 -7.59 -18.84 2.53
C LEU A 378 -7.26 -17.62 3.41
N PRO A 379 -5.98 -17.42 3.76
CA PRO A 379 -5.54 -16.19 4.41
C PRO A 379 -5.77 -14.98 3.49
N LEU A 380 -5.72 -13.76 4.04
CA LEU A 380 -5.98 -12.55 3.23
C LEU A 380 -4.97 -12.33 2.11
N THR A 381 -3.71 -12.71 2.34
CA THR A 381 -2.59 -12.59 1.39
C THR A 381 -1.57 -13.68 1.72
N LEU A 382 -0.65 -13.98 0.79
CA LEU A 382 0.49 -14.87 1.07
C LEU A 382 1.34 -14.36 2.24
N SER A 383 1.54 -13.04 2.35
CA SER A 383 2.27 -12.45 3.48
C SER A 383 1.56 -12.64 4.83
N SER A 384 0.22 -12.62 4.85
CA SER A 384 -0.56 -12.92 6.06
C SER A 384 -0.47 -14.40 6.43
N ALA A 385 -0.36 -15.27 5.41
CA ALA A 385 -0.09 -16.69 5.58
C ALA A 385 1.28 -16.93 6.22
N ALA A 386 2.32 -16.20 5.76
CA ALA A 386 3.67 -16.24 6.34
C ALA A 386 3.66 -15.88 7.84
N ALA A 387 2.98 -14.78 8.20
CA ALA A 387 2.85 -14.37 9.59
C ALA A 387 2.19 -15.44 10.46
N ARG A 388 1.18 -16.15 9.92
CA ARG A 388 0.54 -17.28 10.62
C ARG A 388 1.52 -18.45 10.78
N SER A 389 2.19 -18.85 9.72
CA SER A 389 3.17 -19.93 9.71
C SER A 389 4.27 -19.72 10.77
N ILE A 390 4.82 -18.50 10.82
CA ILE A 390 5.83 -18.11 11.83
C ILE A 390 5.27 -18.21 13.25
N ARG A 391 4.07 -17.66 13.49
CA ARG A 391 3.41 -17.74 14.81
C ARG A 391 3.21 -19.17 15.27
N GLU A 392 2.67 -20.03 14.40
CA GLU A 392 2.39 -21.43 14.76
C GLU A 392 3.69 -22.22 14.96
N THR A 393 4.73 -21.91 14.20
CA THR A 393 6.07 -22.49 14.41
C THR A 393 6.64 -22.08 15.77
N ILE A 394 6.62 -20.78 16.10
CA ILE A 394 7.06 -20.30 17.43
C ILE A 394 6.24 -20.94 18.54
N LYS A 395 4.92 -21.03 18.40
CA LYS A 395 4.07 -21.68 19.40
C LYS A 395 4.47 -23.13 19.63
N ARG A 396 4.74 -23.87 18.56
CA ARG A 396 5.16 -25.27 18.65
C ARG A 396 6.52 -25.37 19.34
N ASP A 397 7.49 -24.60 18.88
CA ASP A 397 8.88 -24.68 19.32
C ASP A 397 9.02 -24.20 20.79
N GLU A 398 8.23 -23.22 21.21
CA GLU A 398 8.20 -22.68 22.59
C GLU A 398 7.12 -23.34 23.49
N GLY A 399 6.43 -24.38 23.01
CA GLY A 399 5.40 -25.08 23.79
C GLY A 399 4.19 -24.22 24.20
N LEU A 400 3.86 -23.16 23.45
CA LEU A 400 2.81 -22.20 23.80
C LEU A 400 1.41 -22.74 23.43
N PRO A 401 0.49 -22.90 24.40
CA PRO A 401 -0.76 -23.62 24.20
C PRO A 401 -1.82 -22.84 23.41
N SER A 402 -1.64 -21.54 23.19
CA SER A 402 -2.64 -20.69 22.55
C SER A 402 -2.07 -19.44 21.89
N THR A 403 -2.86 -18.81 21.01
CA THR A 403 -2.54 -17.49 20.45
C THR A 403 -2.42 -16.40 21.53
N GLY A 404 -3.16 -16.53 22.64
CA GLY A 404 -3.03 -15.61 23.77
C GLY A 404 -1.67 -15.71 24.46
N ALA A 405 -1.19 -16.94 24.68
CA ALA A 405 0.16 -17.18 25.21
C ALA A 405 1.24 -16.66 24.26
N PHE A 406 1.07 -16.86 22.95
CA PHE A 406 1.96 -16.26 21.95
C PHE A 406 2.00 -14.72 22.02
N ASN A 407 0.83 -14.05 21.99
CA ASN A 407 0.78 -12.59 22.05
C ASN A 407 1.46 -12.04 23.30
N LEU A 408 1.34 -12.76 24.42
CA LEU A 408 1.95 -12.40 25.69
C LEU A 408 3.48 -12.54 25.65
N VAL A 409 4.00 -13.69 25.20
CA VAL A 409 5.44 -13.99 25.19
C VAL A 409 6.18 -13.23 24.09
N PHE A 410 5.63 -13.18 22.88
CA PHE A 410 6.28 -12.57 21.72
C PHE A 410 6.05 -11.07 21.61
N GLY A 411 4.83 -10.62 21.90
CA GLY A 411 4.39 -9.23 21.72
C GLY A 411 4.31 -8.42 23.01
N GLY A 412 4.33 -9.05 24.18
CA GLY A 412 4.03 -8.37 25.44
C GLY A 412 2.59 -7.87 25.52
N LEU A 413 1.66 -8.55 24.84
CA LEU A 413 0.26 -8.14 24.65
C LEU A 413 -0.72 -9.16 25.22
N THR A 414 -1.77 -8.67 25.87
CA THR A 414 -2.91 -9.46 26.36
C THR A 414 -4.22 -8.97 25.74
N ARG A 415 -5.29 -9.77 25.89
CA ARG A 415 -6.62 -9.40 25.38
C ARG A 415 -7.23 -8.28 26.21
N ALA A 416 -7.83 -7.30 25.54
CA ALA A 416 -8.63 -6.27 26.20
C ALA A 416 -9.89 -6.88 26.85
N THR A 417 -10.13 -6.52 28.10
CA THR A 417 -11.29 -6.88 28.91
C THR A 417 -11.77 -5.65 29.68
N ALA A 418 -13.06 -5.58 30.03
CA ALA A 418 -13.62 -4.45 30.77
C ALA A 418 -12.91 -4.17 32.12
N THR A 419 -12.18 -5.14 32.66
CA THR A 419 -11.43 -5.06 33.93
C THR A 419 -9.99 -4.58 33.78
N ASN A 420 -9.35 -4.74 32.62
CA ASN A 420 -7.94 -4.33 32.38
C ASN A 420 -7.80 -3.13 31.43
N GLU A 421 -8.89 -2.61 30.86
CA GLU A 421 -8.89 -1.36 30.07
C GLU A 421 -8.47 -0.13 30.89
N ASN A 422 -8.61 -0.16 32.23
CA ASN A 422 -8.21 0.94 33.12
C ASN A 422 -6.71 0.94 33.49
N VAL A 423 -5.93 -0.06 33.06
CA VAL A 423 -4.51 -0.22 33.45
C VAL A 423 -3.57 0.62 32.57
N VAL A 424 -4.03 0.99 31.35
CA VAL A 424 -3.29 1.82 30.40
C VAL A 424 -4.24 2.91 29.92
N GLY A 425 -3.93 4.19 30.14
CA GLY A 425 -4.78 5.32 29.77
C GLY A 425 -5.32 5.19 28.34
N ILE A 426 -6.65 5.33 28.17
CA ILE A 426 -7.35 5.08 26.91
C ILE A 426 -6.88 6.01 25.76
N GLU A 427 -6.32 7.19 26.10
CA GLU A 427 -5.94 8.24 25.15
C GLU A 427 -4.58 8.00 24.46
N GLU A 428 -3.74 7.08 24.94
CA GLU A 428 -2.36 6.86 24.43
C GLU A 428 -2.17 5.51 23.71
N GLN A 429 -3.27 4.81 23.37
CA GLN A 429 -3.18 3.48 22.78
C GLN A 429 -2.82 3.49 21.29
N GLN A 430 -1.78 2.72 20.90
CA GLN A 430 -1.34 2.60 19.51
C GLN A 430 -2.24 1.67 18.68
N ASP A 431 -2.54 2.07 17.45
CA ASP A 431 -3.54 1.41 16.60
C ASP A 431 -3.24 -0.05 16.24
N TYR A 432 -1.97 -0.44 16.16
CA TYR A 432 -1.59 -1.77 15.68
C TYR A 432 -2.00 -2.89 16.64
N TYR A 433 -2.02 -2.65 17.97
CA TYR A 433 -2.57 -3.60 18.94
C TYR A 433 -4.05 -3.33 19.23
N ARG A 434 -4.49 -2.06 19.26
CA ARG A 434 -5.88 -1.71 19.63
C ARG A 434 -6.90 -2.27 18.66
N LYS A 435 -6.63 -2.20 17.35
CA LYS A 435 -7.53 -2.76 16.31
C LYS A 435 -7.64 -4.29 16.33
N ARG A 436 -6.82 -4.94 17.14
CA ARG A 436 -6.84 -6.39 17.38
C ARG A 436 -7.45 -6.76 18.74
N ASP A 437 -8.07 -5.81 19.45
CA ASP A 437 -8.56 -5.96 20.82
C ASP A 437 -7.46 -6.44 21.80
N LEU A 438 -6.24 -5.92 21.64
CA LEU A 438 -5.09 -6.22 22.50
C LEU A 438 -4.65 -4.97 23.27
N LEU A 439 -3.94 -5.18 24.39
CA LEU A 439 -3.32 -4.16 25.24
C LEU A 439 -1.95 -4.65 25.71
N PRO A 440 -0.98 -3.75 26.00
CA PRO A 440 0.24 -4.11 26.72
C PRO A 440 -0.05 -4.83 28.04
N VAL A 441 0.78 -5.80 28.39
CA VAL A 441 0.63 -6.59 29.63
C VAL A 441 0.77 -5.73 30.89
N ASP A 442 1.65 -4.73 30.86
CA ASP A 442 1.92 -3.78 31.94
C ASP A 442 2.47 -2.45 31.38
N GLY A 443 2.76 -1.50 32.27
CA GLY A 443 3.32 -0.19 31.91
C GLY A 443 4.71 -0.26 31.29
N ALA A 444 5.57 -1.20 31.72
CA ALA A 444 6.91 -1.34 31.15
C ALA A 444 6.85 -1.83 29.70
N SER A 445 5.94 -2.78 29.40
CA SER A 445 5.64 -3.24 28.05
C SER A 445 5.10 -2.11 27.18
N ALA A 446 4.21 -1.26 27.72
CA ALA A 446 3.70 -0.09 26.99
C ALA A 446 4.81 0.90 26.63
N THR A 447 5.65 1.27 27.59
CA THR A 447 6.80 2.17 27.38
C THR A 447 7.80 1.59 26.38
N TRP A 448 8.15 0.31 26.53
CA TRP A 448 9.08 -0.37 25.64
C TRP A 448 8.59 -0.40 24.19
N GLN A 449 7.33 -0.80 23.99
CA GLN A 449 6.72 -0.84 22.67
C GLN A 449 6.61 0.55 22.04
N HIS A 450 6.27 1.57 22.82
CA HIS A 450 6.22 2.96 22.36
C HIS A 450 7.58 3.45 21.88
N ALA A 451 8.63 3.26 22.69
CA ALA A 451 10.01 3.62 22.35
C ALA A 451 10.48 2.89 21.08
N CYS A 452 10.26 1.57 20.99
CA CYS A 452 10.63 0.77 19.82
C CYS A 452 9.85 1.20 18.56
N ALA A 453 8.56 1.51 18.67
CA ALA A 453 7.75 2.01 17.57
C ALA A 453 8.29 3.34 17.03
N ASN A 454 8.67 4.27 17.91
CA ASN A 454 9.24 5.55 17.51
C ASN A 454 10.67 5.44 16.96
N ALA A 455 11.43 4.42 17.35
CA ALA A 455 12.76 4.11 16.81
C ALA A 455 12.73 3.28 15.52
N PHE A 456 11.58 2.68 15.17
CA PHE A 456 11.47 1.85 13.98
C PHE A 456 11.65 2.65 12.69
N ARG A 457 12.54 2.16 11.82
CA ARG A 457 12.89 2.77 10.52
C ARG A 457 13.01 1.70 9.44
N GLY A 458 12.88 2.09 8.17
CA GLY A 458 13.06 1.19 7.02
C GLY A 458 14.54 0.91 6.69
N GLY A 459 14.80 0.30 5.53
CA GLY A 459 16.18 0.08 5.05
C GLY A 459 16.92 1.38 4.67
N TYR A 460 18.26 1.36 4.71
CA TYR A 460 19.09 2.46 4.22
C TYR A 460 19.13 2.45 2.70
N ASN A 461 18.71 3.55 2.05
CA ASN A 461 18.72 3.67 0.60
C ASN A 461 19.25 5.06 0.26
N ALA A 462 20.33 5.16 -0.49
CA ALA A 462 20.95 6.43 -0.84
C ALA A 462 21.76 6.35 -2.14
N CYS A 463 21.84 7.48 -2.83
CA CYS A 463 22.84 7.75 -3.84
C CYS A 463 24.00 8.45 -3.13
N ASN A 464 25.19 7.85 -3.17
CA ASN A 464 26.37 8.39 -2.47
C ASN A 464 27.33 9.09 -3.42
N GLU A 465 27.26 8.81 -4.72
CA GLU A 465 28.13 9.43 -5.70
C GLU A 465 27.42 9.42 -7.07
N ILE A 466 27.21 10.58 -7.67
CA ILE A 466 26.54 10.71 -8.97
C ILE A 466 27.59 10.67 -10.07
N GLY A 467 27.29 10.07 -11.22
CA GLY A 467 28.11 10.23 -12.41
C GLY A 467 28.29 8.97 -13.24
N PHE A 468 29.31 9.01 -14.10
CA PHE A 468 29.72 7.89 -14.91
C PHE A 468 30.99 7.24 -14.34
N PHE A 469 30.94 5.92 -14.19
CA PHE A 469 31.99 5.09 -13.65
C PHE A 469 32.47 4.17 -14.77
N GLY A 470 33.53 4.58 -15.47
CA GLY A 470 34.13 3.84 -16.59
C GLY A 470 35.13 2.76 -16.16
N TYR A 471 34.86 2.08 -15.04
CA TYR A 471 35.71 1.06 -14.44
C TYR A 471 34.87 -0.05 -13.81
N GLN A 472 35.53 -1.15 -13.42
CA GLN A 472 34.83 -2.30 -12.86
C GLN A 472 34.09 -1.94 -11.58
N THR A 473 32.80 -2.26 -11.56
CA THR A 473 31.96 -2.18 -10.37
C THR A 473 31.16 -3.47 -10.20
N HIS A 474 30.79 -3.73 -8.96
CA HIS A 474 30.10 -4.93 -8.51
C HIS A 474 28.89 -4.51 -7.68
N ASP A 475 27.76 -5.16 -7.89
CA ASP A 475 26.56 -5.02 -7.06
C ASP A 475 26.46 -6.24 -6.15
N TYR A 476 26.62 -6.03 -4.84
CA TYR A 476 26.59 -7.10 -3.83
C TYR A 476 25.37 -6.95 -2.93
N ASP A 477 24.68 -8.07 -2.67
CA ASP A 477 23.53 -8.15 -1.77
C ASP A 477 23.84 -9.09 -0.59
N LEU A 478 23.27 -8.82 0.59
CA LEU A 478 23.26 -9.75 1.71
C LEU A 478 22.37 -10.96 1.39
N ILE A 479 22.89 -12.18 1.56
CA ILE A 479 22.13 -13.39 1.28
C ILE A 479 21.01 -13.57 2.32
N SER A 480 19.76 -13.57 1.86
CA SER A 480 18.58 -13.73 2.73
C SER A 480 18.58 -12.74 3.90
N CYS A 481 18.75 -11.46 3.59
CA CYS A 481 18.98 -10.39 4.54
C CYS A 481 18.06 -10.40 5.77
N TYR A 482 16.74 -10.23 5.59
CA TYR A 482 15.81 -10.16 6.72
C TYR A 482 15.70 -11.46 7.53
N PRO A 483 15.55 -12.66 6.94
CA PRO A 483 15.59 -13.90 7.71
C PRO A 483 16.87 -14.09 8.53
N THR A 484 18.01 -13.66 7.99
CA THR A 484 19.29 -13.69 8.70
C THR A 484 19.28 -12.71 9.86
N ALA A 485 18.88 -11.46 9.64
CA ALA A 485 18.79 -10.43 10.68
C ALA A 485 17.85 -10.81 11.83
N GLU A 486 16.68 -11.36 11.52
CA GLU A 486 15.70 -11.89 12.49
C GLU A 486 16.25 -13.06 13.31
N SER A 487 17.39 -13.63 12.91
CA SER A 487 18.07 -14.72 13.61
C SER A 487 19.27 -14.28 14.44
N VAL A 488 19.65 -12.99 14.39
CA VAL A 488 20.82 -12.46 15.10
C VAL A 488 20.47 -12.07 16.55
N PHE A 489 19.50 -11.16 16.72
CA PHE A 489 19.21 -10.49 17.99
C PHE A 489 18.43 -11.37 18.98
N TYR A 490 18.45 -10.97 20.26
CA TYR A 490 17.79 -11.68 21.35
C TYR A 490 16.33 -11.25 21.53
N ASP A 491 15.47 -12.15 21.99
CA ASP A 491 14.12 -11.78 22.44
C ASP A 491 14.16 -11.10 23.81
N VAL A 492 13.14 -10.31 24.12
CA VAL A 492 12.97 -9.65 25.44
C VAL A 492 11.90 -10.32 26.30
N ALA A 493 12.09 -10.29 27.61
CA ALA A 493 11.26 -10.98 28.59
C ALA A 493 10.04 -10.14 29.02
N PHE A 494 9.04 -10.01 28.15
CA PHE A 494 7.80 -9.28 28.46
C PHE A 494 7.03 -9.83 29.67
N THR A 495 7.19 -11.12 29.98
CA THR A 495 6.46 -11.80 31.06
C THR A 495 7.21 -11.82 32.39
N HIS A 496 8.35 -11.14 32.49
CA HIS A 496 9.09 -11.08 33.74
C HIS A 496 8.26 -10.33 34.81
N PRO A 497 8.23 -10.79 36.08
CA PRO A 497 7.42 -10.15 37.14
C PRO A 497 7.71 -8.66 37.36
N ASP A 498 8.96 -8.25 37.16
CA ASP A 498 9.39 -6.84 37.28
C ASP A 498 9.23 -6.04 35.98
N GLY A 499 8.58 -6.61 34.95
CA GLY A 499 8.44 -6.01 33.62
C GLY A 499 9.66 -6.21 32.71
N VAL A 500 9.49 -5.80 31.46
CA VAL A 500 10.49 -5.98 30.37
C VAL A 500 11.70 -5.06 30.50
N ILE A 501 11.57 -3.92 31.18
CA ILE A 501 12.63 -2.91 31.31
C ILE A 501 13.47 -3.23 32.55
N THR A 502 14.77 -3.46 32.40
CA THR A 502 15.68 -3.65 33.53
C THR A 502 16.15 -2.33 34.12
N GLU A 503 16.38 -1.35 33.26
CA GLU A 503 16.95 -0.06 33.63
C GLU A 503 16.45 1.02 32.67
N THR A 504 16.21 2.21 33.22
CA THR A 504 15.95 3.42 32.44
C THR A 504 16.99 4.47 32.81
N ILE A 505 17.74 4.93 31.82
CA ILE A 505 18.74 5.97 31.95
C ILE A 505 18.18 7.30 31.44
N ASN A 506 18.52 8.40 32.11
CA ASN A 506 18.03 9.74 31.76
C ASN A 506 19.18 10.74 31.83
N ASN A 507 19.32 11.55 30.78
CA ASN A 507 20.30 12.64 30.69
C ASN A 507 21.75 12.19 30.95
N VAL A 508 22.18 11.11 30.30
CA VAL A 508 23.54 10.54 30.44
C VAL A 508 24.25 10.49 29.09
N ALA A 509 25.57 10.69 29.10
CA ALA A 509 26.41 10.32 27.97
C ALA A 509 26.60 8.80 27.98
N LEU A 510 26.24 8.14 26.87
CA LEU A 510 26.33 6.68 26.75
C LEU A 510 27.71 6.30 26.24
N THR A 511 28.26 5.19 26.75
CA THR A 511 29.52 4.63 26.26
C THR A 511 29.36 3.15 25.90
N LEU A 512 30.40 2.58 25.29
CA LEU A 512 30.45 1.14 25.01
C LEU A 512 30.47 0.29 26.28
N ASN A 513 30.73 0.85 27.47
CA ASN A 513 30.62 0.07 28.71
C ASN A 513 29.15 -0.26 29.06
N GLU A 514 28.25 0.71 28.87
CA GLU A 514 26.81 0.49 29.07
C GLU A 514 26.18 -0.27 27.89
N LEU A 515 26.70 -0.06 26.67
CA LEU A 515 26.24 -0.74 25.46
C LEU A 515 27.39 -1.57 24.85
N PRO A 516 27.78 -2.71 25.44
CA PRO A 516 28.98 -3.46 25.05
C PRO A 516 28.85 -4.26 23.76
N SER A 517 27.62 -4.45 23.26
CA SER A 517 27.35 -5.29 22.09
C SER A 517 26.27 -4.65 21.24
N PRO A 518 26.32 -4.81 19.90
CA PRO A 518 25.21 -4.41 19.04
C PRO A 518 23.91 -5.18 19.33
N LEU A 519 23.99 -6.31 20.05
CA LEU A 519 22.84 -7.14 20.41
C LEU A 519 22.23 -6.79 21.76
N THR A 520 22.83 -5.87 22.53
CA THR A 520 22.25 -5.40 23.79
C THR A 520 20.87 -4.78 23.51
N PRO A 521 19.78 -5.31 24.10
CA PRO A 521 18.45 -4.76 23.88
C PRO A 521 18.36 -3.35 24.47
N PHE A 522 18.51 -2.34 23.61
CA PHE A 522 18.45 -0.94 23.99
C PHE A 522 17.67 -0.13 22.96
N VAL A 523 16.92 0.85 23.46
CA VAL A 523 16.25 1.88 22.65
C VAL A 523 16.31 3.19 23.40
N GLY A 524 16.65 4.28 22.70
CA GLY A 524 16.81 5.58 23.34
C GLY A 524 16.49 6.75 22.43
N PHE A 525 16.05 7.84 23.05
CA PHE A 525 15.98 9.16 22.42
C PHE A 525 17.30 9.88 22.65
N VAL A 526 18.08 10.02 21.57
CA VAL A 526 19.48 10.41 21.64
C VAL A 526 19.79 11.65 20.83
N ARG A 527 20.69 12.47 21.38
CA ARG A 527 21.44 13.47 20.63
C ARG A 527 22.81 12.90 20.33
N PHE A 528 23.39 13.28 19.21
CA PHE A 528 24.65 12.72 18.77
C PHE A 528 25.48 13.73 18.01
N SER A 529 26.80 13.52 18.02
CA SER A 529 27.78 14.21 17.19
C SER A 529 28.85 13.21 16.76
N PHE A 530 28.94 12.97 15.46
CA PHE A 530 29.98 12.15 14.85
C PHE A 530 31.23 13.01 14.56
N PRO A 531 32.43 12.40 14.57
CA PRO A 531 33.63 13.01 13.99
C PRO A 531 33.44 13.35 12.50
N GLU A 532 34.10 14.41 12.01
CA GLU A 532 33.92 14.90 10.64
C GLU A 532 34.40 13.90 9.56
N GLU A 533 35.32 13.01 9.93
CA GLU A 533 35.87 11.96 9.08
C GLU A 533 34.90 10.78 8.82
N VAL A 534 33.81 10.68 9.58
CA VAL A 534 32.84 9.59 9.40
C VAL A 534 32.09 9.77 8.08
N ALA A 535 32.39 8.91 7.11
CA ALA A 535 31.80 8.97 5.77
C ALA A 535 30.31 8.63 5.76
N PHE A 536 29.88 7.70 6.63
CA PHE A 536 28.50 7.22 6.72
C PHE A 536 28.02 7.18 8.18
N PRO A 537 27.42 8.28 8.69
CA PRO A 537 26.81 8.30 10.01
C PRO A 537 25.70 7.26 10.14
N THR A 538 25.46 6.79 11.36
CA THR A 538 24.68 5.55 11.57
C THR A 538 23.31 5.74 12.17
N ILE A 539 23.01 6.94 12.67
CA ILE A 539 21.72 7.23 13.32
C ILE A 539 20.76 7.84 12.28
N PRO A 540 19.64 7.17 11.95
CA PRO A 540 18.68 7.67 10.97
C PRO A 540 17.80 8.78 11.55
N VAL A 541 17.76 9.92 10.85
CA VAL A 541 16.87 11.03 11.18
C VAL A 541 15.74 11.10 10.14
N PRO A 542 14.47 10.92 10.54
CA PRO A 542 13.33 11.07 9.64
C PRO A 542 13.10 12.56 9.32
N LEU A 543 13.04 12.89 8.03
CA LEU A 543 12.76 14.24 7.50
C LEU A 543 11.82 14.13 6.30
N ASP A 544 10.66 14.79 6.37
CA ASP A 544 9.65 14.88 5.30
C ASP A 544 9.36 13.53 4.62
N GLY A 545 9.05 12.50 5.41
CA GLY A 545 8.70 11.18 4.90
C GLY A 545 9.86 10.37 4.31
N SER A 546 11.11 10.82 4.49
CA SER A 546 12.32 10.08 4.12
C SER A 546 13.34 10.08 5.27
N MET A 547 14.47 9.40 5.08
CA MET A 547 15.51 9.27 6.12
C MET A 547 16.81 9.85 5.62
N VAL A 548 17.50 10.60 6.48
CA VAL A 548 18.87 11.10 6.28
C VAL A 548 19.76 10.67 7.44
N PHE A 549 21.07 10.71 7.22
CA PHE A 549 22.08 10.28 8.18
C PHE A 549 23.11 11.41 8.33
N PRO A 550 22.78 12.45 9.13
CA PRO A 550 23.64 13.61 9.32
C PRO A 550 24.75 13.31 10.34
N LEU A 551 25.79 14.16 10.37
CA LEU A 551 26.87 14.08 11.36
C LEU A 551 26.42 14.47 12.77
N SER A 552 25.33 15.21 12.94
CA SER A 552 24.85 15.61 14.26
C SER A 552 23.34 15.65 14.33
N SER A 553 22.80 15.70 15.55
CA SER A 553 21.37 15.94 15.77
C SER A 553 20.92 17.38 15.49
N GLY A 554 21.84 18.29 15.15
CA GLY A 554 21.55 19.70 14.91
C GLY A 554 20.95 20.42 16.12
N ALA A 555 20.03 21.35 15.84
CA ALA A 555 19.30 22.11 16.86
C ALA A 555 18.20 21.26 17.54
N GLY A 556 17.82 20.14 16.92
CA GLY A 556 16.86 19.19 17.45
C GLY A 556 17.23 18.64 18.83
N ARG A 557 16.21 18.24 19.60
CA ARG A 557 16.41 17.63 20.93
C ARG A 557 16.89 16.18 20.88
N GLY A 558 16.92 15.56 19.71
CA GLY A 558 17.36 14.19 19.50
C GLY A 558 16.44 13.40 18.57
N VAL A 559 16.71 12.11 18.46
CA VAL A 559 15.91 11.15 17.68
C VAL A 559 15.86 9.82 18.40
N TRP A 560 14.76 9.09 18.24
CA TRP A 560 14.67 7.70 18.67
C TRP A 560 15.53 6.80 17.78
N ALA A 561 16.46 6.05 18.39
CA ALA A 561 17.38 5.15 17.71
C ALA A 561 17.50 3.80 18.45
N SER A 562 17.88 2.77 17.70
CA SER A 562 18.02 1.40 18.21
C SER A 562 19.45 1.12 18.70
N GLY A 563 19.59 0.13 19.59
CA GLY A 563 20.87 -0.35 20.12
C GLY A 563 21.96 -0.56 19.05
N PRO A 564 21.72 -1.34 17.97
CA PRO A 564 22.73 -1.57 16.94
C PRO A 564 23.28 -0.30 16.28
N GLU A 565 22.42 0.70 16.06
CA GLU A 565 22.80 1.96 15.40
C GLU A 565 23.64 2.85 16.32
N ILE A 566 23.23 2.91 17.59
CA ILE A 566 23.92 3.67 18.63
C ILE A 566 25.27 3.00 18.95
N TRP A 567 25.30 1.68 19.04
CA TRP A 567 26.53 0.92 19.26
C TRP A 567 27.55 1.20 18.15
N LEU A 568 27.12 1.16 16.88
CA LEU A 568 28.03 1.48 15.77
C LEU A 568 28.43 2.96 15.77
N ALA A 569 27.53 3.87 16.18
CA ALA A 569 27.87 5.28 16.32
C ALA A 569 29.03 5.49 17.32
N LEU A 570 28.91 4.89 18.50
CA LEU A 570 29.95 4.92 19.54
C LEU A 570 31.25 4.27 19.05
N THR A 571 31.15 3.17 18.31
CA THR A 571 32.31 2.46 17.72
C THR A 571 33.05 3.33 16.70
N LEU A 572 32.33 4.17 15.94
CA LEU A 572 32.88 5.15 15.02
C LEU A 572 33.33 6.46 15.72
N GLY A 573 33.33 6.50 17.05
CA GLY A 573 33.81 7.64 17.84
C GLY A 573 32.79 8.76 18.04
N ALA A 574 31.50 8.52 17.76
CA ALA A 574 30.47 9.52 18.01
C ALA A 574 30.24 9.74 19.51
N GLU A 575 30.00 11.00 19.89
CA GLU A 575 29.44 11.32 21.21
C GLU A 575 27.93 11.13 21.16
N VAL A 576 27.38 10.30 22.06
CA VAL A 576 25.94 10.03 22.14
C VAL A 576 25.42 10.38 23.52
N PHE A 577 24.50 11.35 23.58
CA PHE A 577 23.81 11.76 24.80
C PHE A 577 22.38 11.24 24.79
N VAL A 578 22.03 10.44 25.78
CA VAL A 578 20.71 9.84 25.94
C VAL A 578 19.86 10.74 26.83
N GLN A 579 18.81 11.34 26.27
CA GLN A 579 17.83 12.08 27.06
C GLN A 579 16.98 11.12 27.89
N ILE A 580 16.50 10.04 27.26
CA ILE A 580 15.83 8.91 27.89
C ILE A 580 16.15 7.64 27.09
N GLY A 581 16.49 6.56 27.79
CA GLY A 581 16.77 5.27 27.17
C GLY A 581 16.39 4.11 28.08
N HIS A 582 16.03 2.99 27.47
CA HIS A 582 15.56 1.80 28.17
C HIS A 582 16.39 0.60 27.77
N PHE A 583 16.85 -0.15 28.77
CA PHE A 583 17.45 -1.47 28.59
C PHE A 583 16.39 -2.56 28.76
N GLY A 584 16.31 -3.45 27.78
CA GLY A 584 15.40 -4.58 27.76
C GLY A 584 16.01 -5.80 28.43
N ARG A 585 15.19 -6.49 29.23
CA ARG A 585 15.56 -7.76 29.83
C ARG A 585 15.62 -8.82 28.74
N VAL A 586 16.77 -9.44 28.54
CA VAL A 586 16.92 -10.59 27.63
C VAL A 586 16.07 -11.75 28.16
N ARG A 587 15.27 -12.35 27.27
CA ARG A 587 14.56 -13.61 27.55
C ARG A 587 15.54 -14.77 27.45
N LEU A 588 15.47 -15.68 28.43
CA LEU A 588 16.19 -16.94 28.40
C LEU A 588 15.24 -18.08 28.02
N ASP A 589 15.76 -19.06 27.29
CA ASP A 589 15.09 -20.33 27.02
C ASP A 589 15.17 -21.28 28.24
N GLU A 590 14.62 -22.49 28.10
CA GLU A 590 14.59 -23.51 29.18
C GLU A 590 16.00 -23.95 29.62
N ASP A 591 16.99 -23.85 28.73
CA ASP A 591 18.39 -24.20 28.98
C ASP A 591 19.20 -23.01 29.57
N GLY A 592 18.56 -21.85 29.75
CA GLY A 592 19.18 -20.63 30.28
C GLY A 592 19.96 -19.84 29.23
N ASN A 593 19.84 -20.16 27.95
CA ASN A 593 20.48 -19.42 26.87
C ASN A 593 19.59 -18.27 26.37
N PRO A 594 20.16 -17.20 25.80
CA PRO A 594 19.37 -16.14 25.20
C PRO A 594 18.46 -16.62 24.06
N SER A 595 17.17 -16.38 24.22
CA SER A 595 16.09 -16.77 23.32
C SER A 595 16.19 -16.06 21.96
N ARG A 596 15.85 -16.78 20.88
CA ARG A 596 15.73 -16.27 19.50
C ARG A 596 14.59 -16.94 18.74
N MET A 597 13.36 -16.64 19.11
CA MET A 597 12.14 -17.29 18.62
C MET A 597 12.01 -17.25 17.09
N LEU A 598 12.35 -16.13 16.45
CA LEU A 598 12.29 -15.99 14.99
C LEU A 598 13.32 -16.85 14.25
N ARG A 599 14.42 -17.26 14.89
CA ARG A 599 15.46 -18.11 14.28
C ARG A 599 14.90 -19.48 13.91
N GLY A 600 14.09 -20.10 14.78
CA GLY A 600 13.48 -21.41 14.53
C GLY A 600 12.54 -21.37 13.31
N ALA A 601 11.66 -20.38 13.29
CA ALA A 601 10.72 -20.16 12.19
C ALA A 601 11.42 -19.89 10.84
N ASN A 602 12.44 -19.01 10.84
CA ASN A 602 13.20 -18.73 9.62
C ASN A 602 14.00 -19.94 9.13
N ARG A 603 14.57 -20.73 10.04
CA ARG A 603 15.28 -21.98 9.70
C ARG A 603 14.36 -22.96 8.98
N LEU A 604 13.15 -23.17 9.49
CA LEU A 604 12.16 -24.03 8.85
C LEU A 604 11.88 -23.59 7.40
N LEU A 605 11.55 -22.32 7.20
CA LEU A 605 11.24 -21.76 5.88
C LEU A 605 12.41 -21.89 4.89
N ILE A 606 13.64 -21.62 5.34
CA ILE A 606 14.83 -21.71 4.48
C ILE A 606 15.15 -23.17 4.13
N GLN A 607 15.07 -24.08 5.10
CA GLN A 607 15.28 -25.51 4.87
C GLN A 607 14.23 -26.09 3.91
N GLU A 608 12.95 -25.76 4.11
CA GLU A 608 11.89 -26.18 3.20
C GLU A 608 12.05 -25.57 1.81
N ARG A 609 12.51 -24.32 1.69
CA ARG A 609 12.85 -23.73 0.38
C ARG A 609 13.96 -24.54 -0.30
N GLY A 610 14.96 -24.98 0.46
CA GLY A 610 16.02 -25.87 -0.02
C GLY A 610 15.49 -27.23 -0.49
N LYS A 611 14.54 -27.83 0.24
CA LYS A 611 13.84 -29.07 -0.15
C LYS A 611 13.03 -28.85 -1.44
N ALA A 612 12.24 -27.79 -1.52
CA ALA A 612 11.43 -27.47 -2.69
C ALA A 612 12.29 -27.25 -3.94
N LYS A 613 13.43 -26.54 -3.81
CA LYS A 613 14.40 -26.37 -4.91
C LYS A 613 14.94 -27.69 -5.44
N LYS A 614 15.16 -28.69 -4.57
CA LYS A 614 15.63 -30.04 -4.94
C LYS A 614 14.51 -30.87 -5.58
N GLN A 615 13.29 -30.75 -5.08
CA GLN A 615 12.14 -31.58 -5.48
C GLN A 615 11.41 -31.07 -6.73
N PHE A 616 11.16 -29.76 -6.81
CA PHE A 616 10.38 -29.11 -7.88
C PHE A 616 11.28 -28.34 -8.88
N GLY A 617 12.58 -28.23 -8.59
CA GLY A 617 13.55 -27.55 -9.43
C GLY A 617 13.77 -26.07 -9.08
N LYS A 618 14.79 -25.47 -9.67
CA LYS A 618 15.13 -24.05 -9.47
C LYS A 618 14.08 -23.13 -10.10
N LYS A 619 13.72 -22.06 -9.40
CA LYS A 619 12.69 -21.07 -9.79
C LYS A 619 11.29 -21.69 -9.97
N SER A 620 11.06 -22.87 -9.36
CA SER A 620 9.74 -23.46 -9.23
C SER A 620 8.83 -22.57 -8.40
N LEU A 621 7.52 -22.69 -8.62
CA LEU A 621 6.52 -21.95 -7.87
C LEU A 621 6.71 -22.17 -6.35
N GLU A 622 6.86 -23.43 -5.95
CA GLU A 622 7.01 -23.86 -4.56
C GLU A 622 8.21 -23.19 -3.89
N GLN A 623 9.34 -23.14 -4.59
CA GLN A 623 10.54 -22.44 -4.13
C GLN A 623 10.29 -20.93 -3.98
N GLU A 624 9.62 -20.30 -4.95
CA GLU A 624 9.35 -18.85 -4.91
C GLU A 624 8.29 -18.49 -3.87
N VAL A 625 7.29 -19.35 -3.63
CA VAL A 625 6.34 -19.20 -2.52
C VAL A 625 7.09 -19.20 -1.19
N LEU A 626 7.92 -20.21 -0.91
CA LEU A 626 8.69 -20.28 0.33
C LEU A 626 9.69 -19.13 0.48
N LYS A 627 10.31 -18.69 -0.62
CA LYS A 627 11.15 -17.48 -0.65
C LYS A 627 10.36 -16.25 -0.22
N ASN A 628 9.16 -16.09 -0.76
CA ASN A 628 8.27 -14.98 -0.41
C ASN A 628 7.77 -15.05 1.04
N LEU A 629 7.51 -16.24 1.57
CA LEU A 629 7.13 -16.41 2.98
C LEU A 629 8.26 -15.94 3.90
N ALA A 630 9.50 -16.37 3.65
CA ALA A 630 10.66 -15.95 4.42
C ALA A 630 10.87 -14.42 4.36
N ASN A 631 10.80 -13.82 3.17
CA ASN A 631 10.99 -12.38 3.01
C ASN A 631 9.80 -11.53 3.51
N GLY A 632 8.60 -12.11 3.60
CA GLY A 632 7.37 -11.42 3.99
C GLY A 632 7.20 -11.21 5.49
N ALA A 633 8.01 -11.90 6.32
CA ALA A 633 7.96 -11.86 7.78
C ALA A 633 8.12 -10.44 8.35
N TYR A 634 9.22 -9.78 7.98
CA TYR A 634 9.55 -8.41 8.42
C TYR A 634 8.39 -7.42 8.20
N GLY A 635 7.79 -7.39 7.01
CA GLY A 635 6.69 -6.48 6.70
C GLY A 635 5.48 -6.68 7.62
N LYS A 636 5.32 -7.89 8.17
CA LYS A 636 4.27 -8.25 9.13
C LYS A 636 4.67 -7.93 10.57
N LEU A 637 5.95 -8.05 10.94
CA LEU A 637 6.47 -7.57 12.24
C LEU A 637 6.20 -6.06 12.42
N ALA A 638 6.32 -5.28 11.34
CA ALA A 638 6.16 -3.81 11.37
C ALA A 638 4.78 -3.28 10.92
N GLN A 639 3.83 -4.15 10.58
CA GLN A 639 2.53 -3.73 10.04
C GLN A 639 1.78 -2.81 11.03
N GLY A 640 1.40 -1.62 10.59
CA GLY A 640 0.67 -0.63 11.40
C GLY A 640 1.53 0.20 12.37
N VAL A 641 2.82 -0.12 12.56
CA VAL A 641 3.71 0.57 13.51
C VAL A 641 3.95 2.03 13.11
N MET A 642 4.14 2.31 11.81
CA MET A 642 4.36 3.66 11.27
C MET A 642 3.06 4.41 10.90
N GLY A 643 1.90 4.00 11.42
CA GLY A 643 0.64 4.71 11.18
C GLY A 643 0.14 4.67 9.72
N GLN A 644 0.46 3.61 8.97
CA GLN A 644 -0.01 3.42 7.58
C GLN A 644 -1.53 3.57 7.49
N ARG A 645 -2.04 4.29 6.47
CA ARG A 645 -3.49 4.49 6.26
C ARG A 645 -3.98 3.85 4.96
N GLY A 646 -4.96 2.96 5.10
CA GLY A 646 -5.65 2.28 4.00
C GLY A 646 -7.05 2.85 3.75
N TRP A 647 -7.59 2.66 2.55
CA TRP A 647 -8.98 2.98 2.25
C TRP A 647 -9.91 1.93 2.87
N ASP A 648 -10.80 2.35 3.77
CA ASP A 648 -11.89 1.52 4.27
C ASP A 648 -13.14 1.79 3.43
N ALA A 649 -13.46 0.86 2.51
CA ALA A 649 -14.65 0.95 1.66
C ALA A 649 -15.96 0.87 2.45
N TRP A 650 -15.95 0.34 3.67
CA TRP A 650 -17.12 0.30 4.52
C TRP A 650 -17.43 1.68 5.10
N ALA A 651 -16.40 2.30 5.69
CA ALA A 651 -16.47 3.62 6.33
C ALA A 651 -16.38 4.80 5.35
N GLN A 652 -15.91 4.57 4.12
CA GLN A 652 -15.66 5.58 3.09
C GLN A 652 -14.62 6.63 3.52
N THR A 653 -13.62 6.20 4.30
CA THR A 653 -12.53 7.07 4.79
C THR A 653 -11.21 6.33 4.77
N ARG A 654 -10.10 7.07 4.88
CA ARG A 654 -8.79 6.46 5.10
C ARG A 654 -8.58 6.21 6.59
N GLU A 655 -8.52 4.94 6.98
CA GLU A 655 -8.31 4.54 8.37
C GLU A 655 -6.90 3.95 8.54
N THR A 656 -6.36 4.01 9.76
CA THR A 656 -5.07 3.37 10.09
C THR A 656 -5.15 1.85 9.91
N VAL A 657 -4.07 1.25 9.42
CA VAL A 657 -3.97 -0.20 9.24
C VAL A 657 -3.60 -0.82 10.58
N GLY A 658 -4.39 -1.78 11.06
CA GLY A 658 -4.08 -2.52 12.29
C GLY A 658 -2.89 -3.48 12.13
N GLY A 659 -2.42 -4.05 13.24
CA GLY A 659 -1.30 -4.98 13.25
C GLY A 659 -1.61 -6.36 12.63
N SER A 660 -0.56 -7.06 12.24
CA SER A 660 -0.58 -8.45 11.79
C SER A 660 -0.59 -9.44 12.96
N ALA A 661 -0.62 -10.75 12.65
CA ALA A 661 -0.53 -11.83 13.61
C ALA A 661 0.75 -11.86 14.45
N ILE A 662 1.82 -11.21 13.98
CA ILE A 662 3.14 -11.20 14.59
C ILE A 662 3.68 -9.78 14.75
N THR A 663 2.83 -8.75 14.71
CA THR A 663 3.33 -7.37 14.87
C THR A 663 4.02 -7.21 16.22
N SER A 664 5.27 -6.74 16.18
CA SER A 664 6.08 -6.43 17.35
C SER A 664 7.07 -5.32 16.99
N PRO A 665 6.88 -4.09 17.51
CA PRO A 665 7.77 -2.97 17.21
C PRO A 665 9.23 -3.25 17.55
N TYR A 666 9.51 -3.98 18.64
CA TYR A 666 10.86 -4.37 19.03
C TYR A 666 11.54 -5.22 17.96
N HIS A 667 10.91 -6.31 17.55
CA HIS A 667 11.47 -7.20 16.52
C HIS A 667 11.59 -6.48 15.17
N GLY A 668 10.60 -5.67 14.79
CA GLY A 668 10.68 -4.86 13.56
C GLY A 668 11.83 -3.84 13.58
N MET A 669 12.03 -3.15 14.71
CA MET A 669 13.13 -2.20 14.94
C MET A 669 14.49 -2.89 14.89
N MET A 670 14.66 -3.98 15.62
CA MET A 670 15.94 -4.72 15.65
C MET A 670 16.27 -5.33 14.29
N THR A 671 15.27 -5.89 13.59
CA THR A 671 15.45 -6.47 12.25
C THR A 671 16.06 -5.45 11.28
N THR A 672 15.52 -4.23 11.22
CA THR A 672 16.06 -3.22 10.30
C THR A 672 17.26 -2.48 10.85
N GLY A 673 17.34 -2.30 12.18
CA GLY A 673 18.47 -1.66 12.85
C GLY A 673 19.78 -2.42 12.64
N VAL A 674 19.76 -3.75 12.80
CA VAL A 674 20.94 -4.60 12.55
C VAL A 674 21.33 -4.59 11.08
N VAL A 675 20.36 -4.66 10.14
CA VAL A 675 20.64 -4.57 8.70
C VAL A 675 21.30 -3.25 8.34
N ARG A 676 20.78 -2.12 8.87
CA ARG A 676 21.40 -0.81 8.67
C ARG A 676 22.80 -0.76 9.26
N ALA A 677 23.01 -1.26 10.48
CA ALA A 677 24.32 -1.29 11.11
C ALA A 677 25.34 -2.09 10.28
N VAL A 678 24.98 -3.28 9.79
CA VAL A 678 25.85 -4.10 8.92
C VAL A 678 26.21 -3.37 7.64
N LEU A 679 25.22 -2.80 6.94
CA LEU A 679 25.46 -2.07 5.71
C LEU A 679 26.34 -0.83 5.96
N LEU A 680 26.03 -0.02 6.96
CA LEU A 680 26.79 1.20 7.27
C LEU A 680 28.20 0.91 7.79
N ALA A 681 28.40 -0.18 8.54
CA ALA A 681 29.73 -0.66 8.92
C ALA A 681 30.56 -1.00 7.68
N THR A 682 29.96 -1.74 6.73
CA THR A 682 30.58 -2.11 5.45
C THR A 682 31.00 -0.87 4.67
N LEU A 683 30.08 0.10 4.50
CA LEU A 683 30.35 1.31 3.75
C LEU A 683 31.45 2.17 4.39
N ASN A 684 31.50 2.29 5.72
CA ASN A 684 32.57 3.02 6.40
C ASN A 684 33.94 2.32 6.25
N GLN A 685 34.01 1.00 6.35
CA GLN A 685 35.28 0.28 6.16
C GLN A 685 35.75 0.34 4.70
N LEU A 686 34.86 0.21 3.72
CA LEU A 686 35.20 0.38 2.30
C LEU A 686 35.69 1.81 2.00
N ALA A 687 35.02 2.84 2.53
CA ALA A 687 35.48 4.22 2.38
C ALA A 687 36.86 4.44 3.01
N SER A 688 37.12 3.84 4.18
CA SER A 688 38.43 3.93 4.85
C SER A 688 39.55 3.25 4.06
N LEU A 689 39.22 2.25 3.24
CA LEU A 689 40.13 1.58 2.31
C LEU A 689 40.22 2.29 0.94
N GLY A 690 39.45 3.37 0.73
CA GLY A 690 39.47 4.18 -0.49
C GLY A 690 38.58 3.66 -1.63
N TYR A 691 37.67 2.72 -1.35
CA TYR A 691 36.71 2.22 -2.36
C TYR A 691 35.49 3.12 -2.49
N SER A 692 34.99 3.25 -3.72
CA SER A 692 33.74 3.95 -4.01
C SER A 692 32.54 3.05 -3.73
N THR A 693 31.44 3.66 -3.30
CA THR A 693 30.15 2.98 -3.08
C THR A 693 29.00 3.80 -3.67
N PRO A 694 28.83 3.85 -5.00
CA PRO A 694 28.00 4.88 -5.66
C PRO A 694 26.54 4.90 -5.21
N SER A 695 25.95 3.74 -4.95
CA SER A 695 24.57 3.63 -4.50
C SER A 695 24.37 2.42 -3.59
N ASN A 696 23.39 2.52 -2.68
CA ASN A 696 22.94 1.43 -1.83
C ASN A 696 21.41 1.34 -1.77
N THR A 697 20.92 0.12 -1.62
CA THR A 697 19.49 -0.20 -1.55
C THR A 697 19.26 -1.29 -0.50
N THR A 698 18.92 -0.87 0.73
CA THR A 698 18.50 -1.70 1.87
C THR A 698 19.53 -2.70 2.37
N ASP A 699 19.79 -3.75 1.59
CA ASP A 699 20.62 -4.89 1.90
C ASP A 699 21.76 -5.11 0.89
N GLY A 700 21.84 -4.27 -0.14
CA GLY A 700 22.90 -4.28 -1.12
C GLY A 700 23.45 -2.92 -1.48
N PHE A 701 24.59 -2.92 -2.16
CA PHE A 701 25.29 -1.73 -2.61
C PHE A 701 26.20 -2.04 -3.80
N ILE A 702 26.44 -1.00 -4.59
CA ILE A 702 27.39 -1.03 -5.70
C ILE A 702 28.74 -0.52 -5.19
N THR A 703 29.84 -1.17 -5.58
CA THR A 703 31.21 -0.77 -5.22
C THR A 703 32.22 -1.19 -6.29
N ASP A 704 33.39 -0.55 -6.32
CA ASP A 704 34.57 -0.99 -7.07
C ASP A 704 35.47 -1.96 -6.28
N ALA A 705 35.10 -2.31 -5.05
CA ALA A 705 35.84 -3.26 -4.24
C ALA A 705 35.76 -4.70 -4.79
N PRO A 706 36.90 -5.40 -4.92
CA PRO A 706 36.93 -6.83 -5.16
C PRO A 706 36.22 -7.63 -4.04
N PHE A 707 35.70 -8.81 -4.38
CA PHE A 707 34.93 -9.63 -3.45
C PHE A 707 35.73 -10.10 -2.24
N ASP A 708 37.02 -10.42 -2.40
CA ASP A 708 37.91 -10.86 -1.32
C ASP A 708 38.17 -9.75 -0.30
N VAL A 709 38.21 -8.49 -0.74
CA VAL A 709 38.27 -7.34 0.16
C VAL A 709 36.98 -7.22 0.95
N LEU A 710 35.82 -7.28 0.27
CA LEU A 710 34.51 -7.21 0.92
C LEU A 710 34.29 -8.34 1.94
N ASP A 711 34.57 -9.58 1.55
CA ASP A 711 34.36 -10.75 2.41
C ASP A 711 35.35 -10.79 3.59
N GLY A 712 36.50 -10.14 3.44
CA GLY A 712 37.51 -9.97 4.49
C GLY A 712 37.21 -8.89 5.54
N LEU A 713 36.15 -8.10 5.38
CA LEU A 713 35.76 -7.06 6.35
C LEU A 713 35.19 -7.69 7.63
N ASP A 714 35.66 -7.26 8.80
CA ASP A 714 35.17 -7.71 10.11
C ASP A 714 33.88 -6.99 10.56
N LEU A 715 33.57 -5.85 9.93
CA LEU A 715 32.44 -4.97 10.23
C LEU A 715 32.37 -4.58 11.71
N TYR A 716 33.52 -4.39 12.36
CA TYR A 716 33.59 -4.14 13.81
C TYR A 716 32.91 -5.28 14.59
N GLU A 717 33.23 -6.53 14.31
CA GLU A 717 32.64 -7.74 14.93
C GLU A 717 31.19 -8.07 14.52
N LEU A 718 30.46 -7.14 13.87
CA LEU A 718 29.11 -7.44 13.33
C LEU A 718 29.15 -8.52 12.24
N GLY A 719 30.27 -8.63 11.51
CA GLY A 719 30.44 -9.60 10.44
C GLY A 719 30.32 -11.03 10.97
N ASP A 720 30.99 -11.35 12.07
CA ASP A 720 30.93 -12.70 12.65
C ASP A 720 29.56 -13.04 13.22
N LEU A 721 28.88 -12.09 13.89
CA LEU A 721 27.51 -12.29 14.37
C LEU A 721 26.54 -12.62 13.21
N TRP A 722 26.71 -11.95 12.07
CA TRP A 722 25.92 -12.23 10.87
C TRP A 722 26.23 -13.61 10.31
N ARG A 723 27.52 -13.97 10.19
CA ARG A 723 27.98 -15.27 9.67
C ARG A 723 27.54 -16.44 10.55
N GLU A 724 27.54 -16.28 11.88
CA GLU A 724 27.00 -17.27 12.82
C GLU A 724 25.48 -17.45 12.64
N ALA A 725 24.73 -16.37 12.42
CA ALA A 725 23.31 -16.48 12.13
C ALA A 725 23.07 -17.24 10.81
N ARG A 726 23.86 -16.96 9.75
CA ARG A 726 23.83 -17.68 8.47
C ARG A 726 24.11 -19.18 8.64
N GLU A 727 25.13 -19.51 9.42
CA GLU A 727 25.50 -20.90 9.72
C GLU A 727 24.36 -21.61 10.46
N SER A 728 23.75 -20.96 11.43
CA SER A 728 22.61 -21.52 12.17
C SER A 728 21.36 -21.77 11.33
N LEU A 729 21.21 -21.06 10.20
CA LEU A 729 20.06 -21.17 9.29
C LEU A 729 20.30 -22.13 8.11
N THR A 730 21.54 -22.19 7.61
CA THR A 730 21.86 -22.80 6.30
C THR A 730 23.10 -23.70 6.28
N ASP A 731 23.80 -23.85 7.41
CA ASP A 731 25.11 -24.51 7.52
C ASP A 731 26.22 -23.85 6.67
N SER A 732 26.01 -22.60 6.23
CA SER A 732 26.99 -21.79 5.48
C SER A 732 27.25 -20.46 6.19
N ARG A 733 28.52 -20.05 6.25
CA ARG A 733 28.96 -18.73 6.75
C ARG A 733 29.06 -17.66 5.65
N GLU A 734 28.60 -17.96 4.42
CA GLU A 734 28.57 -16.98 3.33
C GLU A 734 27.57 -15.86 3.63
N MET A 735 28.06 -14.62 3.51
CA MET A 735 27.31 -13.40 3.84
C MET A 735 26.81 -12.67 2.60
N TRP A 736 27.66 -12.55 1.57
CA TRP A 736 27.43 -11.72 0.39
C TRP A 736 27.23 -12.56 -0.87
N GLU A 737 26.34 -12.14 -1.76
CA GLU A 737 26.26 -12.64 -3.13
C GLU A 737 26.49 -11.50 -4.14
N ARG A 738 27.18 -11.80 -5.24
CA ARG A 738 27.33 -10.85 -6.35
C ARG A 738 26.12 -10.95 -7.27
N LYS A 739 25.34 -9.88 -7.33
CA LYS A 739 24.12 -9.76 -8.13
C LYS A 739 24.41 -9.31 -9.55
N HIS A 740 25.24 -8.29 -9.71
CA HIS A 740 25.66 -7.73 -11.00
C HIS A 740 27.15 -7.42 -11.02
N HIS A 741 27.70 -7.33 -12.22
CA HIS A 741 29.07 -6.89 -12.47
C HIS A 741 29.13 -6.21 -13.83
N GLN A 742 29.84 -5.08 -13.89
CA GLN A 742 29.93 -4.28 -15.10
C GLN A 742 31.24 -3.49 -15.15
N GLY A 743 31.71 -3.19 -16.36
CA GLY A 743 32.80 -2.24 -16.61
C GLY A 743 32.33 -0.79 -16.79
N ASP A 744 31.02 -0.55 -16.86
CA ASP A 744 30.41 0.76 -17.00
C ASP A 744 29.22 0.94 -16.04
N LEU A 745 29.11 2.08 -15.38
CA LEU A 745 27.92 2.42 -14.59
C LEU A 745 27.59 3.90 -14.72
N LEU A 746 26.35 4.20 -15.10
CA LEU A 746 25.74 5.51 -14.97
C LEU A 746 24.85 5.52 -13.72
N ASN A 747 25.25 6.25 -12.68
CA ASN A 747 24.49 6.40 -11.45
C ASN A 747 23.90 7.82 -11.37
N VAL A 748 22.58 7.92 -11.36
CA VAL A 748 21.86 9.20 -11.37
C VAL A 748 21.22 9.49 -10.01
N SER A 749 20.59 8.48 -9.43
CA SER A 749 19.86 8.58 -8.17
C SER A 749 19.67 7.19 -7.57
N THR A 750 19.13 7.12 -6.35
CA THR A 750 18.80 5.85 -5.70
C THR A 750 17.85 5.04 -6.59
N ARG A 751 18.27 3.83 -6.98
CA ARG A 751 17.55 2.92 -7.90
C ARG A 751 17.39 3.46 -9.33
N ALA A 752 18.24 4.40 -9.74
CA ALA A 752 18.38 4.89 -11.10
C ALA A 752 19.84 4.67 -11.55
N ASN A 753 20.16 3.42 -11.86
CA ASN A 753 21.50 2.88 -12.06
C ASN A 753 21.51 2.09 -13.37
N PHE A 754 22.41 2.41 -14.30
CA PHE A 754 22.36 1.85 -15.65
C PHE A 754 23.74 1.40 -16.12
N SER A 755 23.82 0.17 -16.62
CA SER A 755 24.96 -0.36 -17.36
C SER A 755 24.47 -0.89 -18.71
N ARG A 756 25.29 -0.69 -19.75
CA ARG A 756 25.02 -1.21 -21.09
C ARG A 756 25.36 -2.70 -21.20
N GLU A 757 26.14 -3.23 -20.26
CA GLU A 757 26.54 -4.64 -20.26
C GLU A 757 25.37 -5.56 -19.88
N PRO A 758 25.25 -6.75 -20.49
CA PRO A 758 24.15 -7.69 -20.22
C PRO A 758 24.01 -8.12 -18.75
N ASP A 759 25.13 -8.24 -18.02
CA ASP A 759 25.19 -8.66 -16.61
C ASP A 759 25.26 -7.47 -15.63
N GLY A 760 25.24 -6.25 -16.16
CA GLY A 760 25.32 -5.03 -15.38
C GLY A 760 23.97 -4.59 -14.80
N VAL A 761 24.02 -3.72 -13.79
CA VAL A 761 22.82 -3.17 -13.14
C VAL A 761 21.92 -2.42 -14.16
N LEU A 762 20.61 -2.66 -14.07
CA LEU A 762 19.59 -1.89 -14.78
C LEU A 762 18.42 -1.59 -13.83
N ALA A 763 18.33 -0.35 -13.34
CA ALA A 763 17.29 0.09 -12.44
C ALA A 763 16.64 1.37 -12.97
N HIS A 764 15.35 1.31 -13.31
CA HIS A 764 14.64 2.38 -14.04
C HIS A 764 14.24 3.60 -13.21
N GLY A 765 14.50 3.65 -11.89
CA GLY A 765 14.12 4.78 -11.03
C GLY A 765 12.62 5.09 -11.03
N GLY A 766 11.77 4.09 -11.32
CA GLY A 766 10.32 4.24 -11.44
C GLY A 766 9.82 4.60 -12.84
N TYR A 767 10.70 4.82 -13.82
CA TYR A 767 10.34 5.03 -15.22
C TYR A 767 9.60 3.81 -15.79
N LYS A 768 8.58 4.05 -16.63
CA LYS A 768 7.83 3.01 -17.33
C LYS A 768 8.24 2.98 -18.78
N LEU A 769 8.77 1.84 -19.22
CA LEU A 769 9.24 1.65 -20.58
C LEU A 769 8.09 1.79 -21.59
N PRO A 770 8.39 2.31 -22.80
CA PRO A 770 7.49 2.21 -23.93
C PRO A 770 7.04 0.76 -24.17
N PRO A 771 5.76 0.50 -24.50
CA PRO A 771 5.22 -0.87 -24.58
C PRO A 771 5.90 -1.82 -25.58
N HIS A 772 6.64 -1.29 -26.55
CA HIS A 772 7.36 -2.09 -27.55
C HIS A 772 8.75 -2.54 -27.08
N ILE A 773 9.29 -1.93 -26.02
CA ILE A 773 10.57 -2.28 -25.44
C ILE A 773 10.36 -3.35 -24.38
N VAL A 774 11.07 -4.48 -24.53
CA VAL A 774 11.03 -5.57 -23.57
C VAL A 774 11.93 -5.24 -22.38
N GLU A 775 11.38 -5.28 -21.16
CA GLU A 775 12.11 -5.07 -19.90
C GLU A 775 13.32 -6.01 -19.80
N ASP A 776 14.44 -5.48 -19.29
CA ASP A 776 15.75 -6.16 -19.16
C ASP A 776 16.44 -6.58 -20.48
N SER A 777 15.90 -6.18 -21.63
CA SER A 777 16.51 -6.46 -22.93
C SER A 777 17.70 -5.54 -23.25
N PRO A 778 18.55 -5.89 -24.24
CA PRO A 778 19.57 -4.97 -24.73
C PRO A 778 19.01 -3.64 -25.24
N GLU A 779 17.79 -3.64 -25.80
CA GLU A 779 17.10 -2.43 -26.26
C GLU A 779 16.68 -1.54 -25.09
N ASP A 780 16.19 -2.13 -23.98
CA ASP A 780 15.90 -1.41 -22.73
C ASP A 780 17.15 -0.74 -22.16
N ARG A 781 18.25 -1.49 -22.06
CA ARG A 781 19.55 -0.97 -21.58
C ARG A 781 20.00 0.23 -22.39
N GLU A 782 20.03 0.11 -23.72
CA GLU A 782 20.41 1.20 -24.61
C GLU A 782 19.42 2.37 -24.53
N HIS A 783 18.12 2.10 -24.44
CA HIS A 783 17.08 3.13 -24.30
C HIS A 783 17.27 3.95 -23.03
N MET A 784 17.36 3.31 -21.87
CA MET A 784 17.51 3.99 -20.59
C MET A 784 18.84 4.75 -20.51
N TYR A 785 19.94 4.11 -20.91
CA TYR A 785 21.24 4.75 -20.90
C TYR A 785 21.25 6.01 -21.78
N ARG A 786 20.78 5.89 -23.03
CA ARG A 786 20.65 7.02 -23.95
C ARG A 786 19.73 8.11 -23.41
N LEU A 787 18.54 7.74 -22.94
CA LEU A 787 17.55 8.67 -22.41
C LEU A 787 18.14 9.57 -21.32
N LEU A 788 18.90 8.99 -20.39
CA LEU A 788 19.48 9.72 -19.26
C LEU A 788 20.73 10.54 -19.66
N VAL A 789 21.51 10.08 -20.64
CA VAL A 789 22.69 10.80 -21.16
C VAL A 789 22.30 11.95 -22.10
N THR A 790 21.24 11.80 -22.89
CA THR A 790 20.85 12.80 -23.90
C THR A 790 19.75 13.75 -23.44
N ARG A 791 19.10 13.52 -22.29
CA ARG A 791 18.04 14.41 -21.80
C ARG A 791 18.50 15.85 -21.60
N GLU A 792 17.60 16.78 -21.88
CA GLU A 792 17.75 18.22 -21.64
C GLU A 792 16.72 18.76 -20.64
N GLY A 793 15.68 17.98 -20.33
CA GLY A 793 14.61 18.31 -19.40
C GLY A 793 14.05 17.08 -18.68
N ALA A 794 12.88 17.25 -18.07
CA ALA A 794 12.14 16.13 -17.48
C ALA A 794 11.85 15.04 -18.52
N VAL A 795 11.77 13.80 -18.07
CA VAL A 795 11.65 12.64 -18.94
C VAL A 795 10.16 12.33 -19.17
N PRO A 796 9.65 12.33 -20.42
CA PRO A 796 8.27 11.97 -20.70
C PRO A 796 8.06 10.47 -20.46
N CYS A 797 7.02 10.15 -19.69
CA CYS A 797 6.65 8.80 -19.32
C CYS A 797 5.14 8.62 -19.53
N SER A 798 4.75 7.75 -20.46
CA SER A 798 3.36 7.41 -20.75
C SER A 798 3.08 5.99 -20.27
N PHE A 799 2.04 5.79 -19.48
CA PHE A 799 1.67 4.45 -19.01
C PHE A 799 0.18 4.31 -18.76
N LYS A 800 -0.29 3.06 -18.81
CA LYS A 800 -1.66 2.70 -18.44
C LYS A 800 -1.81 2.73 -16.92
N GLN A 801 -2.81 3.45 -16.43
CA GLN A 801 -3.19 3.50 -15.02
C GLN A 801 -4.60 2.93 -14.85
N PHE A 802 -4.76 1.99 -13.93
CA PHE A 802 -6.08 1.49 -13.53
C PHE A 802 -6.67 2.35 -12.39
N PRO A 803 -8.00 2.41 -12.26
CA PRO A 803 -8.65 3.12 -11.16
C PRO A 803 -8.23 2.50 -9.82
N SER A 804 -8.04 3.34 -8.82
CA SER A 804 -7.71 2.92 -7.47
C SER A 804 -8.88 2.16 -6.82
N VAL A 805 -8.58 1.32 -5.82
CA VAL A 805 -9.62 0.65 -5.01
C VAL A 805 -10.60 1.66 -4.42
N GLN A 806 -10.15 2.87 -4.10
CA GLN A 806 -11.04 3.95 -3.66
C GLN A 806 -12.05 4.32 -4.75
N GLU A 807 -11.62 4.61 -5.97
CA GLU A 807 -12.50 4.97 -7.09
C GLU A 807 -13.48 3.84 -7.44
N LEU A 808 -13.04 2.58 -7.36
CA LEU A 808 -13.87 1.40 -7.64
C LEU A 808 -14.90 1.08 -6.55
N THR A 809 -14.69 1.54 -5.30
CA THR A 809 -15.53 1.14 -4.16
C THR A 809 -16.30 2.31 -3.51
N ARG A 810 -16.14 3.54 -4.02
CA ARG A 810 -16.91 4.71 -3.58
C ARG A 810 -18.42 4.46 -3.64
N ILE A 811 -19.16 5.11 -2.74
CA ILE A 811 -20.62 5.09 -2.77
C ILE A 811 -21.14 5.99 -3.89
N GLU A 812 -20.63 7.20 -3.95
CA GLU A 812 -20.98 8.20 -4.95
C GLU A 812 -19.94 8.22 -6.07
N ASN A 813 -20.38 8.44 -7.32
CA ASN A 813 -19.49 8.59 -8.47
C ASN A 813 -18.47 7.45 -8.58
N ARG A 814 -18.93 6.21 -8.33
CA ARG A 814 -18.13 4.99 -8.48
C ARG A 814 -17.70 4.83 -9.94
N TRP A 815 -16.44 4.48 -10.15
CA TRP A 815 -15.90 4.20 -11.48
C TRP A 815 -16.11 2.73 -11.84
N ASP A 816 -16.34 2.46 -13.13
CA ASP A 816 -16.16 1.11 -13.67
C ASP A 816 -14.67 0.85 -13.91
N PHE A 817 -14.28 -0.43 -14.00
CA PHE A 817 -12.88 -0.80 -14.19
C PHE A 817 -12.45 -0.57 -15.64
N GLU A 818 -11.62 0.44 -15.89
CA GLU A 818 -11.02 0.73 -17.20
C GLU A 818 -9.71 1.49 -17.03
N ALA A 819 -8.70 1.13 -17.81
CA ALA A 819 -7.41 1.84 -17.79
C ALA A 819 -7.51 3.19 -18.49
N SER A 820 -6.95 4.23 -17.89
CA SER A 820 -6.61 5.47 -18.57
C SER A 820 -5.14 5.47 -18.99
N ILE A 821 -4.82 6.20 -20.07
CA ILE A 821 -3.42 6.52 -20.40
C ILE A 821 -3.07 7.79 -19.64
N VAL A 822 -1.94 7.77 -18.94
CA VAL A 822 -1.44 8.91 -18.19
C VAL A 822 -0.07 9.27 -18.70
N ASP A 823 0.06 10.52 -19.15
CA ASP A 823 1.31 11.11 -19.57
C ASP A 823 1.87 11.96 -18.42
N LYS A 824 3.11 11.69 -18.02
CA LYS A 824 3.81 12.42 -16.95
C LYS A 824 5.19 12.87 -17.39
N GLN A 825 5.63 14.01 -16.84
CA GLN A 825 7.00 14.48 -16.90
C GLN A 825 7.73 14.05 -15.63
N MET A 826 8.57 13.02 -15.71
CA MET A 826 9.30 12.47 -14.57
C MET A 826 10.65 13.17 -14.36
N ILE A 827 10.92 13.53 -13.11
CA ILE A 827 12.21 14.08 -12.67
C ILE A 827 13.00 12.94 -12.07
N MET A 828 14.09 12.53 -12.73
CA MET A 828 14.98 11.47 -12.25
C MET A 828 16.30 12.10 -11.82
N GLU A 829 16.30 12.72 -10.65
CA GLU A 829 17.44 13.51 -10.15
C GLU A 829 17.95 12.98 -8.81
N PHE A 830 19.13 13.45 -8.43
CA PHE A 830 19.78 13.09 -7.18
C PHE A 830 18.84 13.24 -5.97
N ASP A 831 18.77 12.21 -5.13
CA ASP A 831 17.79 12.12 -4.04
C ASP A 831 18.07 13.04 -2.85
N ARG A 832 19.25 13.68 -2.82
CA ARG A 832 19.67 14.67 -1.81
C ARG A 832 19.66 14.13 -0.38
N LYS A 833 19.75 12.82 -0.21
CA LYS A 833 19.94 12.22 1.13
C LYS A 833 21.34 12.46 1.69
N ARG A 834 22.28 12.82 0.82
CA ARG A 834 23.64 13.29 1.14
C ARG A 834 23.88 14.66 0.49
N ARG A 835 24.86 15.39 0.99
CA ARG A 835 25.26 16.70 0.49
C ARG A 835 26.23 16.53 -0.68
N PRO A 836 25.92 17.01 -1.89
CA PRO A 836 26.89 17.04 -2.98
C PRO A 836 27.94 18.13 -2.71
N ILE A 837 29.18 17.91 -3.15
CA ILE A 837 30.29 18.87 -2.95
C ILE A 837 30.89 19.31 -4.28
N GLU A 838 31.09 20.63 -4.44
CA GLU A 838 31.67 21.22 -5.66
C GLU A 838 33.12 20.77 -5.88
N GLY A 839 33.92 20.66 -4.82
CA GLY A 839 35.31 20.20 -4.91
C GLY A 839 35.47 18.76 -5.43
N GLY A 840 34.38 17.98 -5.45
CA GLY A 840 34.33 16.64 -6.02
C GLY A 840 33.68 16.57 -7.40
N LEU A 841 33.38 17.72 -8.02
CA LEU A 841 32.83 17.81 -9.38
C LEU A 841 33.94 17.55 -10.41
N ARG A 842 33.68 16.62 -11.33
CA ARG A 842 34.46 16.42 -12.55
C ARG A 842 33.51 16.09 -13.71
N VAL A 843 34.00 16.16 -14.95
CA VAL A 843 33.21 15.82 -16.14
C VAL A 843 33.78 14.57 -16.78
N ASP A 844 32.91 13.60 -17.00
CA ASP A 844 33.15 12.43 -17.85
C ASP A 844 32.51 12.65 -19.23
N HIS A 845 33.14 12.10 -20.26
CA HIS A 845 32.60 12.13 -21.63
C HIS A 845 32.08 10.75 -22.01
N VAL A 846 30.77 10.66 -22.22
CA VAL A 846 30.11 9.44 -22.68
C VAL A 846 29.84 9.58 -24.18
N VAL A 847 30.37 8.66 -24.98
CA VAL A 847 30.19 8.69 -26.44
C VAL A 847 28.99 7.83 -26.86
N LEU A 848 28.00 8.46 -27.48
CA LEU A 848 26.86 7.79 -28.11
C LEU A 848 26.84 8.15 -29.60
N ASP A 849 26.81 7.14 -30.47
CA ASP A 849 26.81 7.29 -31.93
C ASP A 849 27.92 8.22 -32.48
N GLY A 850 29.09 8.21 -31.83
CA GLY A 850 30.23 9.06 -32.19
C GLY A 850 30.13 10.51 -31.68
N VAL A 851 29.07 10.87 -30.96
CA VAL A 851 28.88 12.17 -30.32
C VAL A 851 29.23 12.07 -28.84
N PRO A 852 30.18 12.90 -28.33
CA PRO A 852 30.46 12.97 -26.90
C PRO A 852 29.38 13.77 -26.17
N TYR A 853 28.94 13.26 -25.03
CA TYR A 853 28.04 13.93 -24.11
C TYR A 853 28.71 14.11 -22.76
N ASP A 854 28.61 15.32 -22.20
CA ASP A 854 29.12 15.61 -20.87
C ASP A 854 28.19 15.04 -19.80
N VAL A 855 28.79 14.26 -18.89
CA VAL A 855 28.16 13.72 -17.69
C VAL A 855 29.00 14.13 -16.49
N ALA A 856 28.42 14.96 -15.63
CA ALA A 856 29.03 15.40 -14.41
C ALA A 856 29.07 14.25 -13.40
N HIS A 857 30.23 14.09 -12.79
CA HIS A 857 30.48 13.20 -11.68
C HIS A 857 30.65 14.03 -10.42
N VAL A 858 29.90 13.70 -9.37
CA VAL A 858 29.80 14.48 -8.14
C VAL A 858 29.90 13.59 -6.92
N GLN A 859 30.88 13.87 -6.09
CA GLN A 859 31.03 13.26 -4.77
C GLN A 859 30.05 13.85 -3.75
N THR A 860 29.73 13.06 -2.73
CA THR A 860 28.82 13.52 -1.66
C THR A 860 29.37 13.19 -0.27
N VAL A 861 29.06 14.07 0.68
CA VAL A 861 29.39 13.96 2.11
C VAL A 861 28.08 13.89 2.92
N PRO A 862 28.10 13.39 4.17
CA PRO A 862 26.93 13.51 5.02
C PRO A 862 26.57 14.98 5.25
N TRP A 863 25.28 15.25 5.44
CA TRP A 863 24.82 16.57 5.90
C TRP A 863 25.35 16.83 7.32
N LYS A 864 25.73 18.06 7.66
CA LYS A 864 26.18 18.33 9.04
C LYS A 864 25.05 18.19 10.04
N THR A 865 23.85 18.64 9.66
CA THR A 865 22.65 18.63 10.51
C THR A 865 21.40 18.28 9.70
N PRO A 866 20.29 17.88 10.35
CA PRO A 866 19.00 17.67 9.71
C PRO A 866 18.46 18.94 9.03
N GLU A 867 18.70 20.13 9.62
CA GLU A 867 18.24 21.41 9.09
C GLU A 867 18.91 21.74 7.75
N GLN A 868 20.22 21.50 7.62
CA GLN A 868 20.91 21.64 6.34
C GLN A 868 20.37 20.69 5.28
N ALA A 869 19.99 19.47 5.67
CA ALA A 869 19.40 18.50 4.74
C ALA A 869 18.02 18.97 4.23
N LEU A 870 17.19 19.59 5.08
CA LEU A 870 15.92 20.20 4.67
C LEU A 870 16.14 21.34 3.66
N LEU A 871 17.09 22.23 3.94
CA LEU A 871 17.46 23.32 3.03
C LEU A 871 17.98 22.77 1.70
N GLY A 872 18.85 21.76 1.72
CA GLY A 872 19.35 21.12 0.51
C GLY A 872 18.26 20.49 -0.37
N ARG A 873 17.15 20.05 0.24
CA ARG A 873 15.98 19.51 -0.47
C ARG A 873 15.07 20.60 -1.03
N SER A 874 15.08 21.79 -0.47
CA SER A 874 14.30 22.92 -0.98
C SER A 874 14.97 23.69 -2.12
N VAL A 875 16.23 23.37 -2.48
CA VAL A 875 16.98 24.01 -3.59
C VAL A 875 16.22 24.09 -4.92
N ASP A 876 15.31 23.14 -5.16
CA ASP A 876 14.50 23.05 -6.38
C ASP A 876 13.04 23.50 -6.21
N ALA A 877 12.69 24.07 -5.06
CA ALA A 877 11.39 24.71 -4.91
C ALA A 877 11.27 25.85 -5.93
N GLY A 878 10.16 25.90 -6.68
CA GLY A 878 9.89 26.97 -7.63
C GLY A 878 10.54 26.84 -9.02
N LEU A 879 11.06 25.66 -9.40
CA LEU A 879 11.53 25.41 -10.78
C LEU A 879 10.40 25.44 -11.83
N LYS A 880 9.15 25.40 -11.39
CA LYS A 880 7.96 25.51 -12.23
C LYS A 880 7.11 26.70 -11.82
N THR A 881 6.42 27.26 -12.80
CA THR A 881 5.35 28.25 -12.59
C THR A 881 4.10 27.80 -13.32
N TRP A 882 2.94 28.16 -12.79
CA TRP A 882 1.68 27.96 -13.50
C TRP A 882 1.62 28.90 -14.71
N ASP A 883 1.28 28.36 -15.89
CA ASP A 883 0.99 29.13 -17.09
C ASP A 883 -0.52 29.15 -17.33
N ASP A 884 -1.15 30.32 -17.18
CA ASP A 884 -2.60 30.49 -17.32
C ASP A 884 -3.11 30.25 -18.75
N HIS A 885 -2.25 30.40 -19.77
CA HIS A 885 -2.64 30.21 -21.16
C HIS A 885 -2.66 28.74 -21.54
N LEU A 886 -1.73 27.95 -20.98
CA LEU A 886 -1.66 26.51 -21.18
C LEU A 886 -2.52 25.73 -20.18
N GLY A 887 -2.85 26.35 -19.04
CA GLY A 887 -3.59 25.70 -17.95
C GLY A 887 -2.79 24.59 -17.29
N GLU A 888 -1.46 24.71 -17.29
CA GLU A 888 -0.54 23.72 -16.72
C GLU A 888 0.72 24.36 -16.12
N GLU A 889 1.46 23.62 -15.31
CA GLU A 889 2.76 24.07 -14.81
C GLU A 889 3.85 23.94 -15.88
N VAL A 890 4.56 25.04 -16.16
CA VAL A 890 5.70 25.09 -17.07
C VAL A 890 7.01 25.23 -16.31
N TRP A 891 8.09 24.68 -16.86
CA TRP A 891 9.43 24.79 -16.31
C TRP A 891 10.01 26.19 -16.59
N THR A 892 10.37 26.92 -15.54
CA THR A 892 11.11 28.20 -15.65
C THR A 892 12.62 28.00 -15.64
N ARG A 893 13.08 26.89 -15.06
CA ARG A 893 14.47 26.45 -15.06
C ARG A 893 14.51 24.93 -15.22
N SER A 894 15.51 24.42 -15.93
CA SER A 894 15.64 22.96 -16.13
C SER A 894 15.89 22.26 -14.79
N PRO A 895 15.19 21.14 -14.50
CA PRO A 895 15.45 20.33 -13.32
C PRO A 895 16.67 19.41 -13.45
N VAL A 896 17.27 19.34 -14.65
CA VAL A 896 18.30 18.34 -14.98
C VAL A 896 19.67 18.73 -14.43
N ARG A 897 20.34 17.75 -13.81
CA ARG A 897 21.75 17.85 -13.38
C ARG A 897 22.62 16.84 -14.09
N LYS A 898 23.04 17.20 -15.29
CA LYS A 898 23.87 16.35 -16.14
C LYS A 898 25.21 17.01 -16.47
N THR A 899 25.24 18.29 -16.77
CA THR A 899 26.46 18.98 -17.18
C THR A 899 27.12 19.72 -16.02
N GLU A 900 28.39 20.08 -16.18
CA GLU A 900 29.12 20.91 -15.21
C GLU A 900 28.38 22.22 -14.91
N ALA A 901 27.91 22.93 -15.95
CA ALA A 901 27.19 24.19 -15.80
C ALA A 901 25.91 24.03 -14.95
N GLN A 902 25.16 22.93 -15.14
CA GLN A 902 23.96 22.63 -14.36
C GLN A 902 24.27 22.32 -12.89
N TRP A 903 25.42 21.71 -12.60
CA TRP A 903 25.85 21.46 -11.24
C TRP A 903 26.41 22.70 -10.56
N ILE A 904 27.19 23.52 -11.25
CA ILE A 904 27.65 24.83 -10.73
C ILE A 904 26.45 25.71 -10.36
N ASP A 905 25.45 25.76 -11.24
CA ASP A 905 24.17 26.42 -11.00
C ASP A 905 23.46 25.91 -9.73
N TYR A 906 23.48 24.59 -9.51
CA TYR A 906 22.94 23.96 -8.33
C TYR A 906 23.75 24.30 -7.07
N PHE A 907 25.08 24.25 -7.13
CA PHE A 907 25.96 24.58 -6.01
C PHE A 907 25.78 26.03 -5.56
N GLN A 908 25.74 26.98 -6.49
CA GLN A 908 25.49 28.39 -6.18
C GLN A 908 24.16 28.59 -5.42
N ARG A 909 23.09 27.91 -5.84
CA ARG A 909 21.80 27.95 -5.13
C ARG A 909 21.87 27.28 -3.77
N LEU A 910 22.53 26.14 -3.68
CA LEU A 910 22.69 25.41 -2.43
C LEU A 910 23.50 26.23 -1.42
N ASP A 911 24.60 26.83 -1.84
CA ASP A 911 25.44 27.68 -1.00
C ASP A 911 24.69 28.91 -0.53
N THR A 912 23.87 29.52 -1.40
CA THR A 912 22.96 30.63 -0.99
C THR A 912 22.00 30.20 0.13
N LEU A 913 21.52 28.95 0.09
CA LEU A 913 20.63 28.41 1.13
C LEU A 913 21.37 27.99 2.40
N LEU A 914 22.62 27.55 2.29
CA LEU A 914 23.43 27.08 3.42
C LEU A 914 24.25 28.18 4.11
N ASP A 915 24.39 29.35 3.48
CA ASP A 915 25.08 30.50 4.05
C ASP A 915 24.31 31.02 5.28
N GLU A 916 24.86 30.85 6.49
CA GLU A 916 24.25 31.31 7.75
C GLU A 916 24.11 32.84 7.79
N ASP A 917 25.08 33.57 7.20
CA ASP A 917 24.99 35.02 7.04
C ASP A 917 23.97 35.37 5.94
N GLY A 918 23.87 34.55 4.91
CA GLY A 918 22.91 34.65 3.81
C GLY A 918 21.47 34.41 4.25
N ALA A 919 21.18 33.45 5.13
CA ALA A 919 19.85 33.17 5.66
C ALA A 919 19.38 34.26 6.63
N ILE A 920 20.27 34.78 7.49
CA ILE A 920 19.99 35.93 8.34
C ILE A 920 19.84 37.19 7.49
N SER A 921 20.71 37.42 6.52
CA SER A 921 20.67 38.56 5.59
C SER A 921 19.44 38.51 4.69
N GLU A 922 19.02 37.34 4.22
CA GLU A 922 17.85 37.15 3.38
C GLU A 922 16.57 37.25 4.20
N ALA A 923 16.51 36.66 5.39
CA ALA A 923 15.40 36.90 6.31
C ALA A 923 15.27 38.38 6.66
N GLN A 924 16.39 39.08 6.91
CA GLN A 924 16.42 40.53 7.13
C GLN A 924 16.10 41.34 5.86
N ARG A 925 16.46 40.85 4.68
CA ARG A 925 16.16 41.49 3.39
C ARG A 925 14.67 41.35 3.07
N LEU A 926 14.10 40.15 3.18
CA LEU A 926 12.67 39.90 2.98
C LEU A 926 11.83 40.62 4.03
N ASP A 927 12.27 40.68 5.29
CA ASP A 927 11.63 41.49 6.34
C ASP A 927 11.68 43.00 6.01
N ARG A 928 12.82 43.50 5.51
CA ARG A 928 12.93 44.87 5.01
C ARG A 928 12.01 45.12 3.82
N ILE A 929 11.96 44.22 2.83
CA ILE A 929 11.08 44.34 1.66
C ILE A 929 9.60 44.36 2.08
N ALA A 930 9.17 43.43 2.95
CA ALA A 930 7.81 43.37 3.45
C ALA A 930 7.40 44.66 4.18
N LYS A 931 8.28 45.17 5.05
CA LYS A 931 8.09 46.44 5.76
C LYS A 931 8.09 47.65 4.83
N SER A 932 8.98 47.68 3.85
CA SER A 932 9.06 48.72 2.82
C SER A 932 7.81 48.77 1.94
N ILE A 933 7.24 47.62 1.56
CA ILE A 933 5.95 47.56 0.87
C ILE A 933 4.84 48.15 1.74
N VAL A 934 4.78 47.79 3.03
CA VAL A 934 3.81 48.35 3.97
C VAL A 934 3.98 49.86 4.12
N ILE A 935 5.21 50.36 4.23
CA ILE A 935 5.50 51.80 4.28
C ILE A 935 5.05 52.49 2.98
N ALA A 936 5.50 52.01 1.82
CA ALA A 936 5.20 52.59 0.53
C ALA A 936 3.69 52.61 0.25
N GLN A 937 2.96 51.54 0.61
CA GLN A 937 1.50 51.47 0.55
C GLN A 937 0.85 52.50 1.48
N ARG A 938 1.33 52.61 2.72
CA ARG A 938 0.77 53.50 3.74
C ARG A 938 1.04 54.97 3.46
N GLN A 939 2.12 55.27 2.75
CA GLN A 939 2.50 56.60 2.30
C GLN A 939 1.88 56.97 0.94
N GLY A 940 1.24 56.03 0.25
CA GLY A 940 0.61 56.24 -1.05
C GLY A 940 1.60 56.33 -2.21
N VAL A 941 2.81 55.80 -2.03
CA VAL A 941 3.86 55.71 -3.07
C VAL A 941 3.56 54.57 -4.04
N ILE A 942 3.03 53.47 -3.53
CA ILE A 942 2.49 52.34 -4.31
C ILE A 942 1.02 52.14 -3.94
N HIS A 943 0.29 51.40 -4.79
CA HIS A 943 -1.10 51.05 -4.53
C HIS A 943 -1.38 49.59 -4.87
N ILE A 944 -1.32 48.73 -3.85
CA ILE A 944 -1.74 47.33 -3.86
C ILE A 944 -3.20 47.28 -3.38
N PRO A 945 -4.19 46.98 -4.24
CA PRO A 945 -5.59 47.21 -3.89
C PRO A 945 -6.12 46.32 -2.76
N TRP A 946 -5.68 45.07 -2.66
CA TRP A 946 -6.09 44.16 -1.56
C TRP A 946 -5.44 44.52 -0.22
N LEU A 947 -4.29 45.20 -0.23
CA LEU A 947 -3.61 45.67 0.98
C LEU A 947 -4.24 46.99 1.50
N SER A 948 -4.93 47.74 0.64
CA SER A 948 -5.65 48.99 0.98
C SER A 948 -6.83 48.77 1.92
N SER A 949 -7.18 49.82 2.67
CA SER A 949 -8.41 49.88 3.46
C SER A 949 -9.61 50.15 2.55
N GLY A 950 -10.47 49.15 2.36
CA GLY A 950 -11.68 49.26 1.55
C GLY A 950 -12.74 48.26 2.00
N THR A 951 -14.02 48.59 1.79
CA THR A 951 -15.16 47.70 2.02
C THR A 951 -15.09 46.54 1.03
N GLY A 952 -14.45 45.42 1.42
CA GLY A 952 -14.28 44.23 0.58
C GLY A 952 -13.00 43.41 0.84
N ASN A 953 -11.96 43.99 1.47
CA ASN A 953 -10.61 43.38 1.50
C ASN A 953 -10.26 42.58 2.78
N GLY A 954 -11.24 42.25 3.63
CA GLY A 954 -11.00 41.51 4.89
C GLY A 954 -10.27 42.30 5.99
N PRO A 955 -10.08 41.70 7.18
CA PRO A 955 -9.42 42.35 8.32
C PRO A 955 -7.93 42.63 8.08
N LEU A 956 -7.31 43.52 8.87
CA LEU A 956 -5.92 43.94 8.66
C LEU A 956 -4.91 42.80 8.81
N TRP A 957 -5.00 41.99 9.87
CA TRP A 957 -4.15 40.82 10.06
C TRP A 957 -4.18 39.88 8.84
N TRP A 958 -5.35 39.71 8.23
CA TRP A 958 -5.53 38.86 7.04
C TRP A 958 -4.78 39.44 5.85
N ARG A 959 -4.97 40.74 5.59
CA ARG A 959 -4.24 41.44 4.52
C ARG A 959 -2.73 41.41 4.72
N LEU A 960 -2.24 41.46 5.96
CA LEU A 960 -0.81 41.35 6.25
C LEU A 960 -0.30 39.89 6.16
N GLN A 961 -1.15 38.90 6.42
CA GLN A 961 -0.84 37.48 6.24
C GLN A 961 -0.64 37.15 4.76
N LEU A 962 -1.40 37.76 3.85
CA LEU A 962 -1.30 37.52 2.41
C LEU A 962 0.10 37.83 1.84
N LEU A 963 0.92 38.65 2.51
CA LEU A 963 2.33 38.85 2.15
C LEU A 963 3.12 37.52 2.11
N THR A 964 2.75 36.55 2.96
CA THR A 964 3.37 35.21 2.98
C THR A 964 3.15 34.41 1.71
N MET A 965 2.06 34.66 0.98
CA MET A 965 1.80 34.05 -0.32
C MET A 965 2.77 34.53 -1.41
N PHE A 966 3.42 35.67 -1.18
CA PHE A 966 4.41 36.25 -2.08
C PHE A 966 5.86 36.01 -1.60
N GLY A 967 6.05 35.05 -0.69
CA GLY A 967 7.36 34.72 -0.13
C GLY A 967 7.92 35.77 0.85
N LEU A 968 7.06 36.64 1.39
CA LEU A 968 7.44 37.69 2.34
C LEU A 968 6.96 37.39 3.76
N PRO A 969 7.72 37.73 4.81
CA PRO A 969 7.28 37.52 6.18
C PRO A 969 6.05 38.37 6.53
N LYS A 970 5.22 37.86 7.45
CA LYS A 970 4.06 38.58 7.99
C LYS A 970 4.53 39.83 8.74
N VAL A 971 4.01 40.98 8.34
CA VAL A 971 4.24 42.25 9.06
C VAL A 971 3.20 42.41 10.17
N SER A 972 3.61 42.88 11.35
CA SER A 972 2.68 43.06 12.48
C SER A 972 1.68 44.20 12.25
N GLU A 973 0.46 44.08 12.78
CA GLU A 973 -0.52 45.16 12.74
C GLU A 973 -0.03 46.43 13.46
N ARG A 974 0.80 46.25 14.49
CA ARG A 974 1.45 47.35 15.20
C ARG A 974 2.33 48.14 14.25
N TYR A 975 3.17 47.46 13.46
CA TYR A 975 4.02 48.11 12.45
C TYR A 975 3.19 48.86 11.40
N TRP A 976 2.13 48.25 10.88
CA TRP A 976 1.19 48.92 9.96
C TRP A 976 0.63 50.24 10.52
N LYS A 977 0.24 50.26 11.80
CA LYS A 977 -0.27 51.45 12.48
C LYS A 977 0.81 52.56 12.55
N HIS A 978 2.06 52.20 12.76
CA HIS A 978 3.19 53.12 12.88
C HIS A 978 3.81 53.58 11.55
N ALA A 979 3.58 52.84 10.44
CA ALA A 979 4.05 53.10 9.07
C ALA A 979 3.64 54.45 8.43
N LYS A 980 2.92 55.31 9.18
CA LYS A 980 2.59 56.71 8.80
C LYS A 980 3.29 57.77 9.66
N SER A 981 4.02 57.37 10.71
CA SER A 981 4.60 58.30 11.68
C SER A 981 5.85 59.02 11.14
N ASN A 982 6.12 60.23 11.63
CA ASN A 982 7.28 61.03 11.21
C ASN A 982 8.64 60.35 11.50
N GLN A 983 8.70 59.35 12.38
CA GLN A 983 9.93 58.61 12.73
C GLN A 983 10.32 57.58 11.66
N GLU A 984 9.35 56.95 10.98
CA GLU A 984 9.59 55.98 9.91
C GLU A 984 9.70 56.62 8.51
N ARG A 985 9.48 57.95 8.39
CA ARG A 985 9.81 58.73 7.18
C ARG A 985 11.30 58.68 6.82
N GLN A 986 12.17 58.24 7.73
CA GLN A 986 13.61 58.13 7.52
C GLN A 986 14.06 56.77 6.98
N ILE A 987 13.16 55.79 6.84
CA ILE A 987 13.50 54.54 6.14
C ILE A 987 13.39 54.82 4.64
N GLU A 988 14.55 55.02 4.00
CA GLU A 988 14.65 55.12 2.55
C GLU A 988 14.13 53.80 1.96
N THR A 989 12.92 53.85 1.40
CA THR A 989 12.29 52.68 0.80
C THR A 989 12.89 52.52 -0.59
N ASP A 990 13.70 51.48 -0.78
CA ASP A 990 14.23 51.10 -2.07
C ASP A 990 13.08 50.63 -2.97
N LEU A 991 12.61 51.51 -3.85
CA LEU A 991 11.49 51.25 -4.74
C LEU A 991 11.82 50.20 -5.81
N ASP A 992 13.09 50.11 -6.21
CA ASP A 992 13.54 49.12 -7.19
C ASP A 992 13.54 47.72 -6.57
N ALA A 993 13.90 47.61 -5.28
CA ALA A 993 13.88 46.33 -4.56
C ALA A 993 12.47 45.79 -4.29
N ILE A 994 11.46 46.65 -4.11
CA ILE A 994 10.06 46.20 -3.90
C ILE A 994 9.28 46.02 -5.20
N ALA A 995 9.69 46.65 -6.31
CA ALA A 995 8.94 46.66 -7.57
C ALA A 995 8.52 45.27 -8.07
N PRO A 996 9.40 44.23 -8.12
CA PRO A 996 9.00 42.90 -8.59
C PRO A 996 7.87 42.27 -7.75
N TYR A 997 7.88 42.51 -6.44
CA TYR A 997 6.86 42.02 -5.52
C TYR A 997 5.56 42.80 -5.71
N VAL A 998 5.64 44.13 -5.82
CA VAL A 998 4.46 44.98 -6.02
C VAL A 998 3.79 44.66 -7.36
N ASP A 999 4.56 44.49 -8.42
CA ASP A 999 4.06 44.11 -9.75
C ASP A 999 3.38 42.73 -9.71
N HIS A 1000 4.00 41.75 -9.05
CA HIS A 1000 3.40 40.43 -8.85
C HIS A 1000 2.10 40.52 -8.02
N MET A 1001 2.09 41.30 -6.95
CA MET A 1001 0.91 41.49 -6.08
C MET A 1001 -0.25 42.21 -6.78
N ILE A 1002 0.04 43.12 -7.72
CA ILE A 1002 -0.95 43.80 -8.55
C ILE A 1002 -1.45 42.87 -9.66
N ALA A 1003 -0.56 42.10 -10.31
CA ALA A 1003 -0.91 41.16 -11.37
C ALA A 1003 -1.81 40.01 -10.86
N THR A 1004 -1.52 39.50 -9.66
CA THR A 1004 -2.28 38.40 -9.02
C THR A 1004 -3.74 38.76 -8.72
N GLN A 1005 -4.07 40.06 -8.72
CA GLN A 1005 -5.42 40.55 -8.51
C GLN A 1005 -6.41 40.15 -9.63
N GLY A 1006 -5.91 39.77 -10.81
CA GLY A 1006 -6.74 39.31 -11.93
C GLY A 1006 -7.24 37.87 -11.83
N ALA A 1007 -6.65 37.04 -10.93
CA ALA A 1007 -6.82 35.59 -10.98
C ALA A 1007 -7.52 34.97 -9.74
N TYR A 1008 -7.61 35.66 -8.61
CA TYR A 1008 -8.14 35.07 -7.38
C TYR A 1008 -8.88 36.08 -6.48
N VAL A 1009 -10.14 35.80 -6.15
CA VAL A 1009 -10.82 36.38 -4.99
C VAL A 1009 -10.69 35.37 -3.85
N LEU A 1010 -9.55 35.38 -3.16
CA LEU A 1010 -9.36 34.54 -1.96
C LEU A 1010 -10.19 35.12 -0.82
N THR A 1011 -11.13 34.33 -0.28
CA THR A 1011 -11.83 34.68 0.95
C THR A 1011 -11.05 34.12 2.15
N PRO A 1012 -11.26 34.66 3.36
CA PRO A 1012 -10.71 34.09 4.60
C PRO A 1012 -11.00 32.61 4.84
N GLU A 1013 -11.93 32.01 4.07
CA GLU A 1013 -12.37 30.62 4.18
C GLU A 1013 -11.51 29.67 3.32
N ASP A 1014 -10.67 30.19 2.42
CA ASP A 1014 -9.87 29.41 1.46
C ASP A 1014 -8.47 29.01 1.98
N MET A 1015 -8.07 29.47 3.18
CA MET A 1015 -6.82 29.07 3.84
C MET A 1015 -7.11 28.07 4.96
N ASP A 1016 -6.51 26.89 4.88
CA ASP A 1016 -6.44 25.93 6.00
C ASP A 1016 -5.87 26.66 7.23
N PRO A 1017 -6.50 26.61 8.41
CA PRO A 1017 -6.03 27.37 9.56
C PRO A 1017 -4.63 26.89 9.96
N CYS A 1018 -3.65 27.77 9.80
CA CYS A 1018 -2.31 27.56 10.34
C CYS A 1018 -2.43 27.39 11.87
N PRO A 1019 -1.81 26.37 12.49
CA PRO A 1019 -1.84 26.24 13.94
C PRO A 1019 -1.27 27.50 14.58
N LEU A 1020 -2.02 28.06 15.54
CA LEU A 1020 -1.58 29.20 16.34
C LEU A 1020 -0.25 28.85 17.00
N THR A 1021 0.71 29.77 16.94
CA THR A 1021 1.97 29.61 17.68
C THR A 1021 1.68 29.65 19.20
N GLU A 1022 2.52 29.01 20.03
CA GLU A 1022 2.35 29.06 21.49
C GLU A 1022 2.30 30.50 22.03
N ALA A 1023 3.00 31.44 21.38
CA ALA A 1023 2.97 32.86 21.72
C ALA A 1023 1.60 33.51 21.41
N GLU A 1024 0.94 33.11 20.31
CA GLU A 1024 -0.41 33.58 19.97
C GLU A 1024 -1.47 32.97 20.89
N ILE A 1025 -1.28 31.72 21.34
CA ILE A 1025 -2.14 31.08 22.33
C ILE A 1025 -2.02 31.78 23.69
N GLU A 1026 -0.80 32.07 24.15
CA GLU A 1026 -0.58 32.81 25.40
C GLU A 1026 -1.19 34.23 25.35
N GLU A 1027 -1.14 34.91 24.21
CA GLU A 1027 -1.74 36.24 24.04
C GLU A 1027 -3.28 36.17 24.09
N ILE A 1028 -3.88 35.17 23.44
CA ILE A 1028 -5.33 34.90 23.48
C ILE A 1028 -5.78 34.53 24.89
N GLU A 1029 -5.05 33.67 25.60
CA GLU A 1029 -5.36 33.29 26.99
C GLU A 1029 -5.25 34.49 27.94
N ARG A 1030 -4.26 35.36 27.71
CA ARG A 1030 -4.06 36.58 28.50
C ARG A 1030 -5.19 37.60 28.25
N ASP A 1031 -5.67 37.73 27.02
CA ASP A 1031 -6.80 38.58 26.66
C ASP A 1031 -8.15 38.02 27.15
N TYR A 1032 -8.30 36.68 27.16
CA TYR A 1032 -9.44 35.99 27.77
C TYR A 1032 -9.51 36.21 29.28
N ALA A 1033 -8.36 36.13 29.97
CA ALA A 1033 -8.25 36.41 31.39
C ALA A 1033 -8.56 37.88 31.77
N LEU A 1034 -8.45 38.82 30.80
CA LEU A 1034 -8.72 40.25 30.99
C LEU A 1034 -10.16 40.67 30.62
N GLY A 1035 -11.01 39.73 30.18
CA GLY A 1035 -12.44 39.97 29.98
C GLY A 1035 -12.79 40.96 28.86
N SER A 1036 -11.99 40.98 27.78
CA SER A 1036 -12.21 41.90 26.67
C SER A 1036 -13.45 41.51 25.83
N PRO A 1037 -14.34 42.43 25.41
CA PRO A 1037 -15.70 42.10 24.94
C PRO A 1037 -15.82 41.61 23.48
N HIS A 1038 -14.73 41.22 22.82
CA HIS A 1038 -14.76 40.96 21.37
C HIS A 1038 -14.01 39.69 20.97
N ILE A 1039 -14.53 38.51 21.34
CA ILE A 1039 -14.10 37.25 20.72
C ILE A 1039 -15.32 36.30 20.55
N GLU A 1040 -16.09 36.52 19.49
CA GLU A 1040 -16.92 35.50 18.80
C GLU A 1040 -16.48 35.52 17.32
N ARG A 1041 -15.27 35.04 17.03
CA ARG A 1041 -14.84 34.70 15.68
C ARG A 1041 -13.74 33.65 15.70
#